data_AF-A0A842V306-F1
#
_entry.id   AF-A0A842V306-F1
#
_cell.length_a   1.000
_cell.length_b   1.000
_cell.length_c   1.000
_cell.angle_alpha   90.00
_cell.angle_beta   90.00
_cell.angle_gamma   90.00
#
_symmetry.space_group_name_H-M   'P 1'
#
loop_
_entity.id
_entity.type
_entity.pdbx_description
1 polymer ?
#
loop_
_entity_poly.entity_id
_entity_poly.type
_entity_poly.pdbx_seq_one_letter_code
_entity_poly.pdbx_strand_id
1 'polypeptide(L)'
;MPDRSFMDRLHSGLKSAMKIARPSRHEEGKTPEPGVDETISESTDESRIPKTAKRGKAAKDNGNVKGKQSKGSDMPDKMPKKQQSASADVDISSVKEKAITSNLFGAQKKKDVIAEEESSDKAFEMPEGTSFSIEKKPTAVELPPFEDAKKINVRYPLLPPYAYAHIYWDKNESELIYQLEEPELSKVDKELLRLIQLGLEEMINVSFIRAKESNLVMQYLEKNVQSILVELGAKISKETYSKIMYYIYRDSIGLNEIEPLMNDYFIEDIECNGVNYPLYIVHRKYQNLRTNVVFKSQGRLTDFVEKLAQKSGRYVSFARPLLDGTLPDGSRVNATYTGDVTTRGPTFTIRKFTKEPWTPVHLIGFDTATAEAFAFIWLAIENKFNIMVIGETASGKTTFLNSILHFVPEEARICSIEDTREINIWHSNWLPSVVRTGFGIPNVMGVQYGEITLFDLLRETFRQNPDYVVVGEVRGKETYVLFQGMASGHPSFSTFHAASVPTLVRRLETAPISLPASLVDSLDLVCVVSHIKGRERNVRRLLELNEIKEVKTEIGKVDMNQVFLWDAQKDKIKYNNKSVVFSKIVQNTSYTKQSLDKEFKDRTELLKKLVSKDITDFKKVNDIFNTYVKNKDALPKELRT
;
A
#
# COMPACT_ATOMS: atom_id res chain seq x y z
N MET A 1 -57.00 -7.37 7.10
CA MET A 1 -56.64 -6.56 8.29
C MET A 1 -55.98 -7.49 9.30
N PRO A 2 -54.74 -7.22 9.76
CA PRO A 2 -54.10 -7.96 10.85
C PRO A 2 -54.57 -7.44 12.22
N ASP A 3 -54.40 -8.28 13.25
CA ASP A 3 -54.94 -8.08 14.60
C ASP A 3 -54.25 -6.94 15.38
N ARG A 4 -55.06 -6.07 16.01
CA ARG A 4 -54.59 -4.98 16.89
C ARG A 4 -53.96 -5.47 18.20
N SER A 5 -54.30 -6.68 18.67
CA SER A 5 -53.91 -7.19 19.99
C SER A 5 -52.40 -7.43 20.18
N PHE A 6 -51.61 -7.38 19.09
CA PHE A 6 -50.15 -7.53 19.11
C PHE A 6 -49.42 -6.19 19.35
N MET A 7 -49.88 -5.09 18.73
CA MET A 7 -49.22 -3.78 18.82
C MET A 7 -49.35 -3.16 20.22
N ASP A 8 -50.49 -3.36 20.89
CA ASP A 8 -50.72 -2.85 22.25
C ASP A 8 -49.80 -3.51 23.30
N ARG A 9 -49.30 -4.74 23.05
CA ARG A 9 -48.35 -5.43 23.93
C ARG A 9 -46.91 -4.93 23.76
N LEU A 10 -46.54 -4.49 22.56
CA LEU A 10 -45.24 -3.86 22.29
C LEU A 10 -45.14 -2.46 22.94
N HIS A 11 -46.23 -1.69 22.93
CA HIS A 11 -46.24 -0.34 23.51
C HIS A 11 -46.22 -0.27 25.05
N SER A 12 -46.65 -1.33 25.74
CA SER A 12 -46.61 -1.38 27.22
C SER A 12 -45.23 -1.78 27.76
N GLY A 13 -44.52 -2.70 27.10
CA GLY A 13 -43.18 -3.13 27.50
C GLY A 13 -42.11 -2.03 27.44
N LEU A 14 -42.13 -1.22 26.38
CA LEU A 14 -41.14 -0.15 26.14
C LEU A 14 -41.18 0.99 27.18
N LYS A 15 -42.29 1.20 27.89
CA LYS A 15 -42.38 2.21 28.96
C LYS A 15 -41.80 1.75 30.31
N SER A 16 -41.55 0.45 30.49
CA SER A 16 -41.00 -0.08 31.75
C SER A 16 -39.46 -0.05 31.80
N ALA A 17 -38.80 -0.18 30.65
CA ALA A 17 -37.34 -0.26 30.54
C ALA A 17 -36.60 1.09 30.68
N MET A 18 -37.31 2.23 30.58
CA MET A 18 -36.70 3.57 30.50
C MET A 18 -36.54 4.31 31.83
N LYS A 19 -36.58 3.62 32.98
CA LYS A 19 -36.63 4.23 34.32
C LYS A 19 -35.40 4.02 35.22
N ILE A 20 -34.32 3.40 34.72
CA ILE A 20 -33.11 3.09 35.51
C ILE A 20 -31.84 3.61 34.81
N ALA A 21 -31.56 4.90 34.98
CA ALA A 21 -30.21 5.51 34.92
C ALA A 21 -30.29 7.01 35.27
N ARG A 22 -29.93 7.38 36.50
CA ARG A 22 -29.57 8.76 36.88
C ARG A 22 -28.20 8.72 37.55
N PRO A 23 -27.17 9.45 37.06
CA PRO A 23 -25.98 9.72 37.83
C PRO A 23 -26.22 10.83 38.87
N SER A 24 -25.47 10.78 39.96
CA SER A 24 -25.54 11.69 41.10
C SER A 24 -24.92 13.07 40.82
N ARG A 25 -25.43 14.09 41.50
CA ARG A 25 -24.78 15.41 41.63
C ARG A 25 -23.80 15.38 42.80
N HIS A 26 -22.68 16.10 42.66
CA HIS A 26 -21.96 16.71 43.78
C HIS A 26 -21.91 18.23 43.56
N GLU A 27 -21.87 18.97 44.67
CA GLU A 27 -21.87 20.45 44.72
C GLU A 27 -20.45 21.02 44.89
N GLU A 28 -20.36 22.35 45.03
CA GLU A 28 -19.18 23.25 45.16
C GLU A 28 -18.69 23.83 43.81
N GLY A 29 -18.44 25.15 43.64
CA GLY A 29 -18.56 26.31 44.55
C GLY A 29 -18.72 27.63 43.77
N LYS A 30 -18.81 28.78 44.45
CA LYS A 30 -19.29 30.08 43.88
C LYS A 30 -18.17 31.05 43.41
N THR A 31 -18.42 31.72 42.27
CA THR A 31 -18.12 33.15 41.91
C THR A 31 -16.67 33.70 41.88
N PRO A 32 -16.39 34.86 41.22
CA PRO A 32 -17.13 35.61 40.17
C PRO A 32 -16.27 36.02 38.92
N GLU A 33 -16.90 36.74 37.98
CA GLU A 33 -16.30 37.41 36.80
C GLU A 33 -15.47 38.68 37.17
N PRO A 34 -14.73 39.29 36.22
CA PRO A 34 -15.31 40.25 35.24
C PRO A 34 -14.95 39.91 33.77
N GLY A 35 -15.56 40.45 32.72
CA GLY A 35 -16.55 41.55 32.65
C GLY A 35 -16.00 42.73 31.83
N VAL A 36 -16.12 42.68 30.49
CA VAL A 36 -15.92 43.83 29.58
C VAL A 36 -16.91 43.73 28.41
N ASP A 37 -17.72 44.77 28.23
CA ASP A 37 -18.56 45.02 27.06
C ASP A 37 -17.72 45.34 25.82
N GLU A 38 -18.19 44.98 24.63
CA GLU A 38 -18.29 45.97 23.55
C GLU A 38 -19.38 45.60 22.54
N THR A 39 -20.30 46.54 22.34
CA THR A 39 -21.33 46.51 21.30
C THR A 39 -20.79 47.17 20.03
N ILE A 40 -21.24 46.74 18.84
CA ILE A 40 -21.40 47.64 17.69
C ILE A 40 -22.40 47.04 16.67
N SER A 41 -23.15 47.95 16.07
CA SER A 41 -24.39 47.84 15.33
C SER A 41 -24.41 47.04 14.02
N GLU A 42 -25.62 46.61 13.67
CA GLU A 42 -26.07 46.28 12.32
C GLU A 42 -25.73 47.37 11.28
N SER A 43 -25.57 46.97 10.01
CA SER A 43 -26.08 47.76 8.89
C SER A 43 -26.51 46.85 7.74
N THR A 44 -27.72 47.08 7.26
CA THR A 44 -28.30 46.50 6.05
C THR A 44 -27.86 47.30 4.83
N ASP A 45 -27.70 46.64 3.67
CA ASP A 45 -28.25 47.24 2.45
C ASP A 45 -28.65 46.20 1.40
N GLU A 46 -29.77 46.45 0.73
CA GLU A 46 -30.22 45.71 -0.45
C GLU A 46 -29.77 46.44 -1.71
N SER A 47 -29.50 45.74 -2.83
CA SER A 47 -30.15 46.14 -4.10
C SER A 47 -29.89 45.24 -5.32
N ARG A 48 -31.00 44.95 -6.00
CA ARG A 48 -31.21 44.97 -7.47
C ARG A 48 -30.51 43.95 -8.38
N ILE A 49 -31.34 42.97 -8.75
CA ILE A 49 -31.38 42.30 -10.07
C ILE A 49 -31.63 43.36 -11.19
N PRO A 50 -31.23 43.09 -12.46
CA PRO A 50 -32.29 42.84 -13.45
C PRO A 50 -32.04 41.66 -14.41
N LYS A 51 -33.14 41.09 -14.92
CA LYS A 51 -33.19 40.03 -15.95
C LYS A 51 -33.31 40.60 -17.36
N THR A 52 -32.72 39.94 -18.36
CA THR A 52 -33.19 39.91 -19.78
C THR A 52 -32.68 38.61 -20.43
N ALA A 53 -33.54 37.68 -20.89
CA ALA A 53 -34.22 37.57 -22.20
C ALA A 53 -33.43 36.68 -23.21
N LYS A 54 -33.84 35.45 -23.57
CA LYS A 54 -34.98 34.92 -24.38
C LYS A 54 -34.74 34.84 -25.92
N ARG A 55 -35.11 33.67 -26.51
CA ARG A 55 -35.19 33.24 -27.94
C ARG A 55 -33.90 32.61 -28.53
N GLY A 56 -33.94 31.58 -29.40
CA GLY A 56 -35.02 30.74 -29.98
C GLY A 56 -34.52 29.28 -30.23
N LYS A 57 -35.33 28.23 -30.40
CA LYS A 57 -36.03 27.79 -31.65
C LYS A 57 -35.20 28.07 -32.93
N ALA A 58 -34.91 27.15 -33.86
CA ALA A 58 -35.18 25.70 -34.02
C ALA A 58 -34.11 25.13 -35.02
N ALA A 59 -34.14 23.92 -35.62
CA ALA A 59 -35.19 22.91 -35.81
C ALA A 59 -34.64 21.47 -36.08
N LYS A 60 -35.53 20.57 -36.55
CA LYS A 60 -35.36 19.20 -37.05
C LYS A 60 -34.66 19.12 -38.42
N ASP A 61 -34.04 17.97 -38.74
CA ASP A 61 -34.48 17.19 -39.91
C ASP A 61 -34.28 15.66 -39.74
N ASN A 62 -34.96 14.86 -40.56
CA ASN A 62 -35.00 13.39 -40.51
C ASN A 62 -34.06 12.73 -41.52
N GLY A 63 -33.59 11.51 -41.21
CA GLY A 63 -32.93 10.62 -42.18
C GLY A 63 -33.17 9.14 -41.82
N ASN A 64 -34.06 8.48 -42.57
CA ASN A 64 -34.57 7.14 -42.28
C ASN A 64 -34.29 6.18 -43.45
N VAL A 65 -33.56 5.08 -43.23
CA VAL A 65 -33.45 3.98 -44.23
C VAL A 65 -33.52 2.59 -43.56
N LYS A 66 -34.39 1.75 -44.12
CA LYS A 66 -34.62 0.32 -43.86
C LYS A 66 -33.32 -0.49 -44.09
N GLY A 67 -33.04 -1.63 -43.46
CA GLY A 67 -33.93 -2.72 -43.06
C GLY A 67 -33.92 -3.83 -44.13
N LYS A 68 -33.31 -5.00 -43.84
CA LYS A 68 -33.45 -6.23 -44.63
C LYS A 68 -33.20 -7.47 -43.77
N GLN A 69 -34.14 -8.41 -43.82
CA GLN A 69 -34.01 -9.79 -43.32
C GLN A 69 -33.51 -10.70 -44.44
N SER A 70 -32.89 -11.83 -44.08
CA SER A 70 -32.90 -13.04 -44.91
C SER A 70 -32.86 -14.29 -44.02
N LYS A 71 -33.56 -15.34 -44.46
CA LYS A 71 -33.79 -16.61 -43.73
C LYS A 71 -32.59 -17.56 -43.82
N GLY A 72 -32.53 -18.51 -42.88
CA GLY A 72 -31.49 -19.53 -42.80
C GLY A 72 -31.59 -20.68 -43.81
N SER A 73 -30.68 -21.63 -43.63
CA SER A 73 -30.67 -22.96 -44.25
C SER A 73 -29.85 -23.94 -43.38
N ASP A 74 -30.18 -25.22 -43.52
CA ASP A 74 -29.95 -26.33 -42.61
C ASP A 74 -28.50 -26.81 -42.31
N MET A 75 -28.47 -27.71 -41.32
CA MET A 75 -27.45 -28.69 -40.88
C MET A 75 -26.81 -29.52 -42.03
N PRO A 76 -25.64 -30.21 -41.84
CA PRO A 76 -25.48 -31.23 -40.79
C PRO A 76 -24.10 -31.48 -40.15
N ASP A 77 -24.15 -32.32 -39.11
CA ASP A 77 -23.12 -33.10 -38.41
C ASP A 77 -21.68 -33.19 -38.96
N LYS A 78 -20.71 -33.06 -38.04
CA LYS A 78 -19.80 -34.18 -37.65
C LYS A 78 -18.94 -33.87 -36.42
N MET A 79 -19.14 -34.64 -35.35
CA MET A 79 -18.16 -34.80 -34.25
C MET A 79 -17.07 -35.82 -34.64
N PRO A 80 -15.81 -35.63 -34.19
CA PRO A 80 -14.88 -36.73 -33.91
C PRO A 80 -15.03 -37.22 -32.45
N LYS A 81 -14.75 -38.51 -32.23
CA LYS A 81 -15.02 -39.22 -30.95
C LYS A 81 -13.85 -39.17 -29.96
N LYS A 82 -14.22 -39.15 -28.67
CA LYS A 82 -13.58 -39.79 -27.50
C LYS A 82 -12.05 -39.91 -27.43
N GLN A 83 -11.51 -39.41 -26.31
CA GLN A 83 -10.76 -40.28 -25.39
C GLN A 83 -11.42 -40.24 -24.01
N GLN A 84 -11.40 -41.37 -23.29
CA GLN A 84 -12.04 -41.53 -21.98
C GLN A 84 -10.97 -41.58 -20.89
N SER A 85 -11.15 -40.83 -19.82
CA SER A 85 -10.55 -41.10 -18.51
C SER A 85 -11.69 -41.19 -17.48
N ALA A 86 -11.65 -42.21 -16.63
CA ALA A 86 -12.75 -42.53 -15.72
C ALA A 86 -12.74 -41.63 -14.49
N SER A 87 -13.89 -41.05 -14.15
CA SER A 87 -14.18 -40.44 -12.85
C SER A 87 -15.09 -41.37 -12.06
N ALA A 88 -14.77 -41.64 -10.79
CA ALA A 88 -15.66 -42.39 -9.91
C ALA A 88 -16.85 -41.53 -9.47
N ASP A 89 -18.05 -42.08 -9.53
CA ASP A 89 -19.27 -41.40 -9.11
C ASP A 89 -19.33 -41.23 -7.58
N VAL A 90 -19.80 -40.05 -7.14
CA VAL A 90 -20.15 -39.78 -5.74
C VAL A 90 -21.66 -39.51 -5.69
N ASP A 91 -22.40 -40.37 -4.99
CA ASP A 91 -23.84 -40.26 -4.84
C ASP A 91 -24.19 -39.23 -3.74
N ILE A 92 -24.89 -38.16 -4.12
CA ILE A 92 -25.34 -37.06 -3.25
C ILE A 92 -26.88 -36.93 -3.31
N SER A 93 -27.59 -38.03 -3.56
CA SER A 93 -29.06 -38.05 -3.66
C SER A 93 -29.81 -37.82 -2.33
N SER A 94 -29.12 -37.55 -1.22
CA SER A 94 -29.67 -37.56 0.15
C SER A 94 -29.69 -36.20 0.89
N VAL A 95 -29.18 -35.11 0.31
CA VAL A 95 -29.15 -33.79 0.98
C VAL A 95 -30.55 -33.17 1.04
N LYS A 96 -31.26 -33.39 2.15
CA LYS A 96 -32.58 -32.79 2.41
C LYS A 96 -32.44 -31.35 2.94
N GLU A 97 -32.73 -30.37 2.09
CA GLU A 97 -32.77 -28.91 2.38
C GLU A 97 -33.63 -28.48 3.60
N LYS A 98 -34.43 -29.36 4.21
CA LYS A 98 -35.35 -29.03 5.31
C LYS A 98 -34.87 -29.37 6.72
N ALA A 99 -33.70 -30.00 6.89
CA ALA A 99 -33.21 -30.42 8.21
C ALA A 99 -32.28 -29.40 8.91
N ILE A 100 -31.57 -28.57 8.13
CA ILE A 100 -30.52 -27.67 8.64
C ILE A 100 -31.13 -26.60 9.57
N THR A 101 -32.29 -26.05 9.22
CA THR A 101 -32.95 -25.00 10.02
C THR A 101 -33.63 -25.49 11.30
N SER A 102 -33.84 -26.81 11.49
CA SER A 102 -34.49 -27.33 12.72
C SER A 102 -33.50 -27.75 13.80
N ASN A 103 -32.34 -28.28 13.42
CA ASN A 103 -31.41 -28.88 14.39
C ASN A 103 -30.61 -27.83 15.17
N LEU A 104 -30.21 -26.72 14.53
CA LEU A 104 -29.50 -25.62 15.22
C LEU A 104 -30.32 -24.97 16.34
N PHE A 105 -31.65 -24.91 16.23
CA PHE A 105 -32.52 -24.30 17.25
C PHE A 105 -32.85 -25.24 18.43
N GLY A 106 -32.50 -26.53 18.36
CA GLY A 106 -32.80 -27.50 19.42
C GLY A 106 -31.76 -27.56 20.56
N ALA A 107 -30.51 -27.18 20.28
CA ALA A 107 -29.35 -27.55 21.12
C ALA A 107 -29.10 -26.70 22.38
N GLN A 108 -29.95 -25.72 22.71
CA GLN A 108 -29.77 -24.85 23.90
C GLN A 108 -30.56 -25.28 25.15
N LYS A 109 -31.23 -26.45 25.16
CA LYS A 109 -31.94 -26.97 26.35
C LYS A 109 -31.68 -28.46 26.61
N LYS A 110 -30.48 -28.76 27.13
CA LYS A 110 -30.24 -29.78 28.17
C LYS A 110 -28.79 -29.69 28.64
N LYS A 111 -28.59 -29.21 29.87
CA LYS A 111 -27.42 -29.56 30.68
C LYS A 111 -27.89 -30.49 31.79
N ASP A 112 -26.93 -31.26 32.31
CA ASP A 112 -27.00 -32.12 33.50
C ASP A 112 -27.85 -33.40 33.35
N VAL A 113 -27.17 -34.51 33.07
CA VAL A 113 -27.01 -35.69 33.96
C VAL A 113 -26.07 -36.71 33.27
N ILE A 114 -25.24 -37.41 34.06
CA ILE A 114 -24.20 -38.35 33.62
C ILE A 114 -24.77 -39.78 33.51
N ALA A 115 -24.42 -40.52 32.45
CA ALA A 115 -24.10 -41.96 32.49
C ALA A 115 -23.54 -42.45 31.14
N GLU A 116 -22.77 -43.53 31.18
CA GLU A 116 -22.12 -44.19 30.05
C GLU A 116 -23.13 -44.95 29.17
N GLU A 117 -22.99 -44.85 27.85
CA GLU A 117 -23.45 -45.90 26.92
C GLU A 117 -22.56 -45.88 25.67
N GLU A 118 -21.69 -46.88 25.53
CA GLU A 118 -20.95 -47.13 24.30
C GLU A 118 -21.92 -47.58 23.21
N SER A 119 -22.02 -46.84 22.11
CA SER A 119 -22.61 -47.35 20.88
C SER A 119 -21.78 -46.92 19.68
N SER A 120 -21.60 -47.87 18.77
CA SER A 120 -20.61 -47.88 17.71
C SER A 120 -20.78 -46.77 16.67
N ASP A 121 -20.21 -45.60 16.92
CA ASP A 121 -19.93 -44.63 15.87
C ASP A 121 -18.81 -45.15 14.96
N LYS A 122 -19.11 -45.31 13.66
CA LYS A 122 -18.06 -45.45 12.64
C LYS A 122 -17.35 -44.11 12.50
N ALA A 123 -16.28 -43.95 13.27
CA ALA A 123 -15.41 -42.78 13.23
C ALA A 123 -15.08 -42.42 11.76
N PHE A 124 -15.27 -41.15 11.44
CA PHE A 124 -14.78 -40.58 10.19
C PHE A 124 -13.25 -40.57 10.25
N GLU A 125 -12.60 -41.56 9.64
CA GLU A 125 -11.15 -41.62 9.55
C GLU A 125 -10.65 -40.39 8.79
N MET A 126 -9.91 -39.53 9.48
CA MET A 126 -9.26 -38.38 8.88
C MET A 126 -8.17 -38.85 7.91
N PRO A 127 -7.94 -38.15 6.78
CA PRO A 127 -6.72 -38.35 6.02
C PRO A 127 -5.53 -37.93 6.89
N GLU A 128 -4.62 -38.85 7.19
CA GLU A 128 -3.43 -38.51 7.99
C GLU A 128 -2.55 -37.44 7.31
N GLY A 129 -1.93 -36.58 8.13
CA GLY A 129 -0.99 -35.55 7.66
C GLY A 129 -1.64 -34.41 6.85
N THR A 130 -2.78 -33.88 7.30
CA THR A 130 -3.56 -32.81 6.64
C THR A 130 -3.25 -31.39 7.09
N SER A 131 -2.05 -31.09 7.59
CA SER A 131 -1.69 -29.71 7.94
C SER A 131 -1.73 -28.79 6.71
N PHE A 132 -2.75 -27.95 6.61
CA PHE A 132 -2.81 -26.92 5.57
C PHE A 132 -1.73 -25.86 5.81
N SER A 133 -0.85 -25.65 4.82
CA SER A 133 0.22 -24.65 4.87
C SER A 133 0.19 -23.74 3.65
N ILE A 134 0.62 -22.48 3.83
CA ILE A 134 0.86 -21.51 2.75
C ILE A 134 2.20 -20.84 3.01
N GLU A 135 3.05 -20.77 1.99
CA GLU A 135 4.27 -19.97 2.03
C GLU A 135 3.97 -18.52 1.65
N LYS A 136 4.11 -17.59 2.60
CA LYS A 136 3.86 -16.14 2.39
C LYS A 136 5.09 -15.35 1.94
N LYS A 137 6.11 -16.05 1.42
CA LYS A 137 7.36 -15.46 0.92
C LYS A 137 7.69 -16.07 -0.44
N PRO A 138 6.97 -15.70 -1.51
CA PRO A 138 7.40 -16.07 -2.86
C PRO A 138 8.81 -15.52 -3.11
N THR A 139 9.71 -16.38 -3.59
CA THR A 139 11.07 -15.98 -3.96
C THR A 139 11.03 -14.89 -5.02
N ALA A 140 11.92 -13.90 -4.95
CA ALA A 140 12.08 -12.94 -6.04
C ALA A 140 12.47 -13.70 -7.33
N VAL A 141 11.71 -13.50 -8.40
CA VAL A 141 11.91 -14.17 -9.70
C VAL A 141 12.46 -13.17 -10.70
N GLU A 142 13.50 -13.54 -11.45
CA GLU A 142 13.96 -12.74 -12.59
C GLU A 142 12.87 -12.68 -13.67
N LEU A 143 12.32 -11.49 -13.87
CA LEU A 143 11.36 -11.22 -14.93
C LEU A 143 12.08 -10.83 -16.23
N PRO A 144 11.60 -11.22 -17.43
CA PRO A 144 12.18 -10.76 -18.70
C PRO A 144 12.13 -9.23 -18.85
N PRO A 145 13.06 -8.61 -19.63
CA PRO A 145 13.10 -7.17 -19.82
C PRO A 145 11.90 -6.66 -20.65
N PHE A 146 11.38 -5.48 -20.31
CA PHE A 146 10.26 -4.86 -21.02
C PHE A 146 10.76 -4.13 -22.28
N GLU A 147 11.17 -4.91 -23.28
CA GLU A 147 11.63 -4.43 -24.59
C GLU A 147 10.59 -4.71 -25.69
N ASP A 148 9.96 -5.89 -25.63
CA ASP A 148 8.94 -6.34 -26.57
C ASP A 148 7.83 -7.04 -25.78
N ALA A 149 6.75 -6.32 -25.53
CA ALA A 149 5.61 -6.82 -24.77
C ALA A 149 5.04 -8.12 -25.38
N LYS A 150 5.16 -8.32 -26.70
CA LYS A 150 4.62 -9.50 -27.42
C LYS A 150 5.38 -10.79 -27.13
N LYS A 151 6.57 -10.71 -26.54
CA LYS A 151 7.39 -11.86 -26.15
C LYS A 151 7.24 -12.23 -24.67
N ILE A 152 6.54 -11.42 -23.88
CA ILE A 152 6.36 -11.68 -22.45
C ILE A 152 5.37 -12.84 -22.29
N ASN A 153 5.84 -13.88 -21.60
CA ASN A 153 5.06 -15.00 -21.11
C ASN A 153 5.81 -15.56 -19.90
N VAL A 154 5.41 -15.16 -18.68
CA VAL A 154 6.11 -15.51 -17.44
C VAL A 154 5.11 -15.92 -16.37
N ARG A 155 5.42 -16.98 -15.62
CA ARG A 155 4.57 -17.51 -14.54
C ARG A 155 5.39 -17.68 -13.26
N TYR A 156 4.92 -17.13 -12.15
CA TYR A 156 5.63 -17.18 -10.85
C TYR A 156 4.65 -17.36 -9.67
N PRO A 157 5.09 -17.98 -8.56
CA PRO A 157 4.24 -18.24 -7.40
C PRO A 157 3.91 -16.96 -6.63
N LEU A 158 2.70 -16.90 -6.06
CA LEU A 158 2.24 -15.85 -5.14
C LEU A 158 1.97 -16.43 -3.75
N LEU A 159 1.21 -17.53 -3.71
CA LEU A 159 0.86 -18.29 -2.51
C LEU A 159 0.94 -19.79 -2.87
N PRO A 160 2.14 -20.35 -3.08
CA PRO A 160 2.28 -21.73 -3.52
C PRO A 160 1.78 -22.71 -2.44
N PRO A 161 1.22 -23.87 -2.84
CA PRO A 161 0.99 -24.34 -4.21
C PRO A 161 -0.33 -23.84 -4.85
N TYR A 162 -1.02 -22.86 -4.26
CA TYR A 162 -2.40 -22.52 -4.63
C TYR A 162 -2.52 -21.39 -5.66
N ALA A 163 -1.76 -20.31 -5.50
CA ALA A 163 -1.92 -19.10 -6.31
C ALA A 163 -0.65 -18.67 -7.05
N TYR A 164 -0.81 -18.30 -8.32
CA TYR A 164 0.28 -17.91 -9.22
C TYR A 164 -0.11 -16.68 -10.05
N ALA A 165 0.89 -15.87 -10.40
CA ALA A 165 0.77 -14.85 -11.43
C ALA A 165 1.18 -15.46 -12.76
N HIS A 166 0.40 -15.24 -13.82
CA HIS A 166 0.76 -15.53 -15.20
C HIS A 166 0.60 -14.26 -16.03
N ILE A 167 1.72 -13.69 -16.49
CA ILE A 167 1.75 -12.45 -17.27
C ILE A 167 2.11 -12.79 -18.71
N TYR A 168 1.21 -12.49 -19.65
CA TYR A 168 1.39 -12.81 -21.06
C TYR A 168 0.74 -11.77 -21.99
N TRP A 169 1.19 -11.74 -23.25
CA TRP A 169 0.59 -10.92 -24.30
C TRP A 169 -0.67 -11.58 -24.88
N ASP A 170 -1.82 -10.93 -24.75
CA ASP A 170 -3.04 -11.36 -25.44
C ASP A 170 -3.06 -10.80 -26.87
N LYS A 171 -3.17 -11.69 -27.85
CA LYS A 171 -3.19 -11.33 -29.27
C LYS A 171 -4.52 -10.73 -29.73
N ASN A 172 -5.61 -11.02 -29.03
CA ASN A 172 -6.96 -10.55 -29.37
C ASN A 172 -7.15 -9.11 -28.88
N GLU A 173 -6.87 -8.88 -27.60
CA GLU A 173 -6.98 -7.56 -26.96
C GLU A 173 -5.78 -6.64 -27.29
N SER A 174 -4.67 -7.21 -27.77
CA SER A 174 -3.40 -6.49 -28.04
C SER A 174 -2.86 -5.72 -26.82
N GLU A 175 -3.01 -6.32 -25.63
CA GLU A 175 -2.49 -5.81 -24.36
C GLU A 175 -1.74 -6.91 -23.59
N LEU A 176 -0.94 -6.49 -22.61
CA LEU A 176 -0.30 -7.41 -21.66
C LEU A 176 -1.24 -7.63 -20.48
N ILE A 177 -1.64 -8.89 -20.25
CA ILE A 177 -2.60 -9.26 -19.21
C ILE A 177 -1.86 -9.86 -18.02
N TYR A 178 -2.30 -9.52 -16.80
CA TYR A 178 -1.97 -10.23 -15.58
C TYR A 178 -3.09 -11.22 -15.24
N GLN A 179 -2.86 -12.51 -15.45
CA GLN A 179 -3.79 -13.55 -15.04
C GLN A 179 -3.41 -14.06 -13.64
N LEU A 180 -4.27 -13.81 -12.67
CA LEU A 180 -4.23 -14.48 -11.37
C LEU A 180 -4.82 -15.90 -11.55
N GLU A 181 -3.98 -16.90 -11.32
CA GLU A 181 -4.40 -18.30 -11.24
C GLU A 181 -4.65 -18.67 -9.77
N GLU A 182 -5.83 -19.21 -9.47
CA GLU A 182 -6.23 -19.77 -8.17
C GLU A 182 -6.78 -21.20 -8.39
N PRO A 183 -6.91 -22.05 -7.35
CA PRO A 183 -7.40 -23.42 -7.52
C PRO A 183 -8.86 -23.46 -7.97
N GLU A 184 -9.15 -24.06 -9.12
CA GLU A 184 -10.53 -24.16 -9.60
C GLU A 184 -11.40 -25.03 -8.67
N LEU A 185 -12.56 -24.48 -8.29
CA LEU A 185 -13.61 -25.17 -7.55
C LEU A 185 -14.71 -25.64 -8.52
N SER A 186 -15.08 -26.92 -8.42
CA SER A 186 -16.25 -27.46 -9.11
C SER A 186 -17.55 -26.85 -8.57
N LYS A 187 -18.69 -27.14 -9.22
CA LYS A 187 -20.00 -26.70 -8.70
C LYS A 187 -20.29 -27.26 -7.30
N VAL A 188 -19.82 -28.48 -7.02
CA VAL A 188 -19.99 -29.14 -5.72
C VAL A 188 -19.09 -28.49 -4.67
N ASP A 189 -17.80 -28.26 -4.99
CA ASP A 189 -16.87 -27.62 -4.06
C ASP A 189 -17.30 -26.18 -3.70
N LYS A 190 -17.90 -25.44 -4.65
CA LYS A 190 -18.44 -24.09 -4.42
C LYS A 190 -19.62 -24.09 -3.45
N GLU A 191 -20.55 -25.03 -3.58
CA GLU A 191 -21.69 -25.12 -2.66
C GLU A 191 -21.24 -25.63 -1.28
N LEU A 192 -20.31 -26.58 -1.23
CA LEU A 192 -19.71 -27.02 0.02
C LEU A 192 -18.95 -25.88 0.74
N LEU A 193 -18.15 -25.09 0.01
CA LEU A 193 -17.50 -23.90 0.55
C LEU A 193 -18.53 -22.89 1.09
N ARG A 194 -19.66 -22.68 0.39
CA ARG A 194 -20.75 -21.79 0.84
C ARG A 194 -21.37 -22.27 2.16
N LEU A 195 -21.65 -23.57 2.27
CA LEU A 195 -22.19 -24.16 3.51
C LEU A 195 -21.19 -24.06 4.67
N ILE A 196 -19.90 -24.29 4.41
CA ILE A 196 -18.84 -24.13 5.42
C ILE A 196 -18.69 -22.67 5.86
N GLN A 197 -18.76 -21.71 4.93
CA GLN A 197 -18.71 -20.28 5.26
C GLN A 197 -19.90 -19.86 6.16
N LEU A 198 -21.12 -20.30 5.86
CA LEU A 198 -22.29 -20.06 6.70
C LEU A 198 -22.16 -20.69 8.10
N GLY A 199 -21.71 -21.94 8.19
CA GLY A 199 -21.46 -22.59 9.48
C GLY A 199 -20.37 -21.89 10.29
N LEU A 200 -19.32 -21.37 9.64
CA LEU A 200 -18.30 -20.56 10.30
C LEU A 200 -18.87 -19.24 10.82
N GLU A 201 -19.71 -18.54 10.06
CA GLU A 201 -20.37 -17.29 10.50
C GLU A 201 -21.19 -17.48 11.78
N GLU A 202 -21.85 -18.64 11.94
CA GLU A 202 -22.60 -18.99 13.16
C GLU A 202 -21.69 -19.43 14.33
N MET A 203 -20.53 -20.04 14.04
CA MET A 203 -19.58 -20.55 15.06
C MET A 203 -18.52 -19.53 15.52
N ILE A 204 -18.29 -18.43 14.78
CA ILE A 204 -17.20 -17.49 15.07
C ILE A 204 -17.39 -16.82 16.43
N ASN A 205 -16.50 -17.16 17.36
CA ASN A 205 -16.41 -16.51 18.66
C ASN A 205 -15.57 -15.23 18.55
N VAL A 206 -16.18 -14.09 18.85
CA VAL A 206 -15.56 -12.74 18.79
C VAL A 206 -14.23 -12.63 19.57
N SER A 207 -14.01 -13.49 20.58
CA SER A 207 -12.74 -13.54 21.31
C SER A 207 -11.54 -13.94 20.44
N PHE A 208 -11.72 -14.83 19.45
CA PHE A 208 -10.62 -15.33 18.62
C PHE A 208 -10.18 -14.33 17.54
N ILE A 209 -11.06 -13.40 17.16
CA ILE A 209 -10.76 -12.30 16.21
C ILE A 209 -9.66 -11.37 16.76
N ARG A 210 -9.43 -11.36 18.09
CA ARG A 210 -8.37 -10.58 18.73
C ARG A 210 -7.00 -11.27 18.73
N ALA A 211 -6.89 -12.52 18.30
CA ALA A 211 -5.61 -13.23 18.22
C ALA A 211 -4.72 -12.58 17.12
N LYS A 212 -3.59 -12.01 17.53
CA LYS A 212 -2.63 -11.38 16.59
C LYS A 212 -1.83 -12.40 15.77
N GLU A 213 -1.77 -13.66 16.22
CA GLU A 213 -0.99 -14.71 15.56
C GLU A 213 -1.83 -15.46 14.53
N SER A 214 -1.48 -15.32 13.25
CA SER A 214 -2.19 -15.99 12.15
C SER A 214 -2.25 -17.52 12.30
N ASN A 215 -1.25 -18.13 12.95
CA ASN A 215 -1.19 -19.58 13.13
C ASN A 215 -2.29 -20.10 14.07
N LEU A 216 -2.56 -19.39 15.17
CA LEU A 216 -3.65 -19.74 16.10
C LEU A 216 -5.02 -19.60 15.42
N VAL A 217 -5.21 -18.51 14.65
CA VAL A 217 -6.45 -18.31 13.88
C VAL A 217 -6.63 -19.41 12.84
N MET A 218 -5.56 -19.85 12.17
CA MET A 218 -5.63 -20.96 11.22
C MET A 218 -5.99 -22.28 11.87
N GLN A 219 -5.38 -22.65 13.00
CA GLN A 219 -5.73 -23.88 13.73
C GLN A 219 -7.19 -23.88 14.21
N TYR A 220 -7.70 -22.72 14.64
CA TYR A 220 -9.11 -22.55 15.01
C TYR A 220 -10.06 -22.71 13.81
N LEU A 221 -9.76 -22.06 12.69
CA LEU A 221 -10.55 -22.21 11.45
C LEU A 221 -10.52 -23.67 10.96
N GLU A 222 -9.35 -24.30 10.94
CA GLU A 222 -9.16 -25.68 10.49
C GLU A 222 -9.99 -26.67 11.33
N LYS A 223 -9.97 -26.52 12.66
CA LYS A 223 -10.81 -27.31 13.57
C LYS A 223 -12.31 -27.11 13.30
N ASN A 224 -12.77 -25.87 13.14
CA ASN A 224 -14.19 -25.60 12.90
C ASN A 224 -14.65 -26.14 11.55
N VAL A 225 -13.83 -25.98 10.49
CA VAL A 225 -14.11 -26.57 9.17
C VAL A 225 -14.23 -28.09 9.27
N GLN A 226 -13.36 -28.76 10.04
CA GLN A 226 -13.47 -30.20 10.29
C GLN A 226 -14.77 -30.56 11.04
N SER A 227 -15.16 -29.81 12.08
CA SER A 227 -16.43 -30.03 12.77
C SER A 227 -17.64 -29.86 11.87
N ILE A 228 -17.68 -28.82 11.03
CA ILE A 228 -18.77 -28.58 10.07
C ILE A 228 -18.83 -29.70 9.01
N LEU A 229 -17.68 -30.16 8.51
CA LEU A 229 -17.63 -31.28 7.55
C LEU A 229 -18.19 -32.58 8.15
N VAL A 230 -17.89 -32.87 9.42
CA VAL A 230 -18.44 -34.03 10.14
C VAL A 230 -19.96 -33.88 10.35
N GLU A 231 -20.44 -32.71 10.76
CA GLU A 231 -21.88 -32.45 10.96
C GLU A 231 -22.68 -32.53 9.64
N LEU A 232 -22.10 -32.07 8.53
CA LEU A 232 -22.67 -32.22 7.19
C LEU A 232 -22.59 -33.66 6.64
N GLY A 233 -21.87 -34.57 7.31
CA GLY A 233 -21.59 -35.93 6.82
C GLY A 233 -20.74 -35.97 5.54
N ALA A 234 -20.00 -34.89 5.25
CA ALA A 234 -19.35 -34.67 3.97
C ALA A 234 -18.02 -35.43 3.86
N LYS A 235 -17.96 -36.44 2.98
CA LYS A 235 -16.71 -37.12 2.62
C LYS A 235 -16.02 -36.41 1.46
N ILE A 236 -14.84 -35.85 1.70
CA ILE A 236 -14.07 -35.12 0.69
C ILE A 236 -12.63 -35.62 0.57
N SER A 237 -12.03 -35.41 -0.60
CA SER A 237 -10.62 -35.74 -0.85
C SER A 237 -9.69 -34.74 -0.15
N LYS A 238 -8.43 -35.14 0.06
CA LYS A 238 -7.37 -34.24 0.55
C LYS A 238 -7.19 -33.02 -0.35
N GLU A 239 -7.33 -33.18 -1.67
CA GLU A 239 -7.25 -32.08 -2.64
C GLU A 239 -8.41 -31.08 -2.46
N THR A 240 -9.66 -31.56 -2.40
CA THR A 240 -10.84 -30.71 -2.16
C THR A 240 -10.73 -29.98 -0.82
N TYR A 241 -10.29 -30.67 0.25
CA TYR A 241 -10.04 -30.05 1.54
C TYR A 241 -9.00 -28.92 1.47
N SER A 242 -7.85 -29.16 0.83
CA SER A 242 -6.81 -28.13 0.66
C SER A 242 -7.29 -26.93 -0.17
N LYS A 243 -8.10 -27.16 -1.22
CA LYS A 243 -8.75 -26.07 -1.98
C LYS A 243 -9.70 -25.26 -1.10
N ILE A 244 -10.59 -25.91 -0.35
CA ILE A 244 -11.53 -25.25 0.56
C ILE A 244 -10.77 -24.43 1.62
N MET A 245 -9.76 -25.02 2.27
CA MET A 245 -8.94 -24.34 3.27
C MET A 245 -8.18 -23.14 2.70
N TYR A 246 -7.76 -23.19 1.44
CA TYR A 246 -7.20 -22.02 0.75
C TYR A 246 -8.22 -20.87 0.66
N TYR A 247 -9.44 -21.13 0.20
CA TYR A 247 -10.47 -20.09 0.13
C TYR A 247 -10.91 -19.58 1.52
N ILE A 248 -10.94 -20.44 2.54
CA ILE A 248 -11.19 -20.02 3.94
C ILE A 248 -10.07 -19.12 4.47
N TYR A 249 -8.78 -19.49 4.27
CA TYR A 249 -7.66 -18.59 4.61
C TYR A 249 -7.81 -17.23 3.91
N ARG A 250 -8.03 -17.28 2.59
CA ARG A 250 -8.06 -16.11 1.69
C ARG A 250 -9.17 -15.13 2.09
N ASP A 251 -10.36 -15.64 2.37
CA ASP A 251 -11.55 -14.82 2.65
C ASP A 251 -11.68 -14.45 4.14
N SER A 252 -11.23 -15.28 5.09
CA SER A 252 -11.33 -14.98 6.53
C SER A 252 -10.12 -14.21 7.05
N ILE A 253 -8.89 -14.68 6.80
CA ILE A 253 -7.66 -14.04 7.31
C ILE A 253 -7.18 -12.96 6.33
N GLY A 254 -7.10 -13.31 5.05
CA GLY A 254 -6.59 -12.46 3.98
C GLY A 254 -7.51 -11.32 3.56
N LEU A 255 -7.23 -10.77 2.38
CA LEU A 255 -8.01 -9.74 1.69
C LEU A 255 -8.83 -10.30 0.50
N ASN A 256 -9.50 -11.44 0.69
CA ASN A 256 -10.42 -12.05 -0.30
C ASN A 256 -9.75 -12.18 -1.69
N GLU A 257 -10.44 -11.78 -2.76
CA GLU A 257 -9.99 -11.93 -4.15
C GLU A 257 -8.65 -11.24 -4.47
N ILE A 258 -8.19 -10.29 -3.64
CA ILE A 258 -6.90 -9.60 -3.83
C ILE A 258 -5.77 -10.14 -2.94
N GLU A 259 -6.02 -11.10 -2.03
CA GLU A 259 -4.98 -11.64 -1.16
C GLU A 259 -3.75 -12.16 -1.94
N PRO A 260 -3.87 -12.86 -3.08
CA PRO A 260 -2.69 -13.22 -3.88
C PRO A 260 -1.95 -12.00 -4.44
N LEU A 261 -2.67 -10.98 -4.92
CA LEU A 261 -2.09 -9.73 -5.44
C LEU A 261 -1.35 -8.95 -4.35
N MET A 262 -1.84 -8.99 -3.11
CA MET A 262 -1.17 -8.40 -1.95
C MET A 262 0.15 -9.11 -1.60
N ASN A 263 0.31 -10.39 -1.98
CA ASN A 263 1.56 -11.13 -1.78
C ASN A 263 2.56 -11.04 -2.96
N ASP A 264 2.18 -10.45 -4.10
CA ASP A 264 3.10 -10.23 -5.23
C ASP A 264 4.11 -9.09 -4.96
N TYR A 265 5.41 -9.39 -4.89
CA TYR A 265 6.46 -8.39 -4.70
C TYR A 265 6.49 -7.30 -5.81
N PHE A 266 6.11 -7.64 -7.04
CA PHE A 266 6.17 -6.75 -8.20
C PHE A 266 4.97 -5.84 -8.36
N ILE A 267 3.92 -5.95 -7.54
CA ILE A 267 2.79 -5.01 -7.54
C ILE A 267 3.09 -3.83 -6.61
N GLU A 268 2.93 -2.61 -7.13
CA GLU A 268 3.02 -1.35 -6.36
C GLU A 268 1.63 -0.89 -5.92
N ASP A 269 0.69 -0.69 -6.87
CA ASP A 269 -0.69 -0.27 -6.61
C ASP A 269 -1.70 -1.32 -7.13
N ILE A 270 -2.84 -1.48 -6.46
CA ILE A 270 -4.02 -2.27 -6.87
C ILE A 270 -5.24 -1.34 -6.94
N GLU A 271 -5.97 -1.35 -8.05
CA GLU A 271 -7.05 -0.40 -8.36
C GLU A 271 -8.36 -1.10 -8.73
N CYS A 272 -9.45 -0.75 -8.02
CA CYS A 272 -10.82 -1.18 -8.31
C CYS A 272 -11.69 0.00 -8.74
N ASN A 273 -12.04 0.04 -10.02
CA ASN A 273 -12.79 1.13 -10.66
C ASN A 273 -14.31 0.91 -10.69
N GLY A 274 -14.84 -0.01 -9.86
CA GLY A 274 -16.27 -0.28 -9.69
C GLY A 274 -16.71 -1.69 -10.08
N VAL A 275 -18.02 -1.93 -10.00
CA VAL A 275 -18.65 -3.25 -10.19
C VAL A 275 -18.62 -3.66 -11.67
N ASN A 276 -18.34 -4.93 -11.94
CA ASN A 276 -18.15 -5.54 -13.26
C ASN A 276 -16.96 -5.01 -14.09
N TYR A 277 -16.08 -4.21 -13.49
CA TYR A 277 -14.80 -3.84 -14.09
C TYR A 277 -13.66 -4.74 -13.58
N PRO A 278 -12.66 -5.06 -14.41
CA PRO A 278 -11.45 -5.72 -13.96
C PRO A 278 -10.66 -4.82 -12.99
N LEU A 279 -9.99 -5.44 -12.02
CA LEU A 279 -8.96 -4.74 -11.27
C LEU A 279 -7.79 -4.42 -12.19
N TYR A 280 -7.21 -3.25 -11.99
CA TYR A 280 -5.92 -2.87 -12.57
C TYR A 280 -4.84 -2.93 -11.50
N ILE A 281 -3.61 -3.14 -11.93
CA ILE A 281 -2.43 -3.13 -11.05
C ILE A 281 -1.33 -2.28 -11.68
N VAL A 282 -0.52 -1.63 -10.85
CA VAL A 282 0.74 -1.01 -11.28
C VAL A 282 1.86 -1.98 -10.96
N HIS A 283 2.40 -2.64 -11.99
CA HIS A 283 3.48 -3.61 -11.85
C HIS A 283 4.85 -2.93 -12.05
N ARG A 284 5.77 -3.06 -11.07
CA ARG A 284 7.11 -2.42 -11.03
C ARG A 284 7.85 -2.40 -12.36
N LYS A 285 7.85 -3.55 -13.06
CA LYS A 285 8.46 -3.72 -14.38
C LYS A 285 7.54 -3.31 -15.53
N TYR A 286 6.40 -3.99 -15.68
CA TYR A 286 5.52 -3.89 -16.85
C TYR A 286 4.49 -2.75 -16.82
N GLN A 287 4.52 -1.89 -15.80
CA GLN A 287 3.60 -0.77 -15.60
C GLN A 287 2.15 -1.24 -15.43
N ASN A 288 1.16 -0.49 -15.94
CA ASN A 288 -0.26 -0.76 -15.72
C ASN A 288 -0.69 -2.04 -16.44
N LEU A 289 -1.16 -3.04 -15.70
CA LEU A 289 -1.74 -4.28 -16.24
C LEU A 289 -3.19 -4.44 -15.82
N ARG A 290 -4.01 -4.94 -16.73
CA ARG A 290 -5.36 -5.41 -16.46
C ARG A 290 -5.31 -6.81 -15.86
N THR A 291 -6.17 -7.09 -14.89
CA THR A 291 -6.33 -8.44 -14.31
C THR A 291 -7.60 -9.16 -14.77
N ASN A 292 -7.65 -10.47 -14.53
CA ASN A 292 -8.87 -11.29 -14.62
C ASN A 292 -9.80 -11.18 -13.38
N VAL A 293 -9.40 -10.45 -12.33
CA VAL A 293 -10.17 -10.32 -11.09
C VAL A 293 -11.27 -9.27 -11.27
N VAL A 294 -12.53 -9.64 -11.02
CA VAL A 294 -13.71 -8.77 -11.23
C VAL A 294 -14.70 -8.92 -10.08
N PHE A 295 -15.05 -7.81 -9.43
CA PHE A 295 -16.16 -7.77 -8.47
C PHE A 295 -17.51 -7.70 -9.22
N LYS A 296 -18.25 -8.82 -9.27
CA LYS A 296 -19.51 -8.94 -10.02
C LYS A 296 -20.76 -8.46 -9.28
N SER A 297 -20.67 -8.28 -7.96
CA SER A 297 -21.77 -7.85 -7.11
C SER A 297 -21.40 -6.55 -6.39
N GLN A 298 -22.34 -5.60 -6.37
CA GLN A 298 -22.17 -4.37 -5.61
C GLN A 298 -22.09 -4.66 -4.11
N GLY A 299 -22.90 -5.59 -3.58
CA GLY A 299 -22.85 -6.00 -2.18
C GLY A 299 -21.46 -6.50 -1.78
N ARG A 300 -20.91 -7.47 -2.52
CA ARG A 300 -19.57 -8.01 -2.26
C ARG A 300 -18.47 -6.95 -2.27
N LEU A 301 -18.57 -5.95 -3.14
CA LEU A 301 -17.61 -4.83 -3.18
C LEU A 301 -17.82 -3.84 -2.02
N THR A 302 -19.07 -3.61 -1.60
CA THR A 302 -19.40 -2.85 -0.38
C THR A 302 -18.82 -3.54 0.85
N ASP A 303 -19.10 -4.84 1.05
CA ASP A 303 -18.58 -5.66 2.16
C ASP A 303 -17.05 -5.64 2.19
N PHE A 304 -16.41 -5.65 1.02
CA PHE A 304 -14.96 -5.56 0.88
C PHE A 304 -14.42 -4.20 1.32
N VAL A 305 -15.06 -3.09 0.96
CA VAL A 305 -14.69 -1.75 1.44
C VAL A 305 -14.88 -1.61 2.96
N GLU A 306 -15.92 -2.22 3.54
CA GLU A 306 -16.08 -2.30 5.00
C GLU A 306 -14.93 -3.09 5.65
N LYS A 307 -14.56 -4.24 5.09
CA LYS A 307 -13.44 -5.06 5.57
C LYS A 307 -12.10 -4.31 5.50
N LEU A 308 -11.87 -3.52 4.45
CA LEU A 308 -10.70 -2.63 4.34
C LEU A 308 -10.70 -1.56 5.43
N ALA A 309 -11.85 -0.92 5.70
CA ALA A 309 -11.99 0.07 6.77
C ALA A 309 -11.70 -0.55 8.14
N GLN A 310 -12.30 -1.71 8.44
CA GLN A 310 -12.09 -2.45 9.69
C GLN A 310 -10.63 -2.85 9.90
N LYS A 311 -9.97 -3.44 8.87
CA LYS A 311 -8.54 -3.79 8.94
C LYS A 311 -7.63 -2.56 9.10
N SER A 312 -8.08 -1.38 8.69
CA SER A 312 -7.37 -0.10 8.88
C SER A 312 -7.70 0.61 10.20
N GLY A 313 -8.52 0.01 11.09
CA GLY A 313 -8.98 0.65 12.33
C GLY A 313 -9.86 1.89 12.11
N ARG A 314 -10.51 1.98 10.93
CA ARG A 314 -11.41 3.07 10.52
C ARG A 314 -12.82 2.51 10.32
N TYR A 315 -13.75 3.40 9.99
CA TYR A 315 -15.12 3.05 9.61
C TYR A 315 -15.52 3.86 8.38
N VAL A 316 -16.44 3.31 7.60
CA VAL A 316 -17.13 3.98 6.48
C VAL A 316 -18.63 3.96 6.74
N SER A 317 -19.36 4.89 6.14
CA SER A 317 -20.83 4.91 6.15
C SER A 317 -21.37 5.78 5.02
N PHE A 318 -22.68 5.78 4.79
CA PHE A 318 -23.29 6.71 3.84
C PHE A 318 -23.02 8.19 4.17
N ALA A 319 -22.85 8.54 5.45
CA ALA A 319 -22.52 9.90 5.88
C ALA A 319 -21.01 10.22 5.78
N ARG A 320 -20.15 9.19 5.70
CA ARG A 320 -18.70 9.30 5.50
C ARG A 320 -18.23 8.19 4.54
N PRO A 321 -18.48 8.36 3.23
CA PRO A 321 -18.24 7.31 2.25
C PRO A 321 -16.77 7.19 1.86
N LEU A 322 -15.93 8.17 2.21
CA LEU A 322 -14.50 8.17 1.89
C LEU A 322 -13.68 7.51 3.01
N LEU A 323 -12.89 6.51 2.63
CA LEU A 323 -11.86 5.89 3.45
C LEU A 323 -10.48 6.41 3.04
N ASP A 324 -9.67 6.82 4.01
CA ASP A 324 -8.22 6.91 3.88
C ASP A 324 -7.60 6.30 5.14
N GLY A 325 -6.60 5.44 4.98
CA GLY A 325 -6.06 4.66 6.09
C GLY A 325 -4.89 3.77 5.70
N THR A 326 -4.44 2.97 6.66
CA THR A 326 -3.29 2.08 6.53
C THR A 326 -3.68 0.68 6.96
N LEU A 327 -3.41 -0.30 6.12
CA LEU A 327 -3.62 -1.72 6.38
C LEU A 327 -2.55 -2.28 7.35
N PRO A 328 -2.79 -3.45 7.98
CA PRO A 328 -1.88 -4.00 9.00
C PRO A 328 -0.46 -4.33 8.51
N ASP A 329 -0.25 -4.45 7.20
CA ASP A 329 1.05 -4.67 6.56
C ASP A 329 1.82 -3.37 6.27
N GLY A 330 1.21 -2.21 6.52
CA GLY A 330 1.73 -0.87 6.23
C GLY A 330 1.16 -0.25 4.95
N SER A 331 0.44 -1.01 4.12
CA SER A 331 -0.05 -0.54 2.82
C SER A 331 -1.13 0.54 2.99
N ARG A 332 -1.10 1.60 2.18
CA ARG A 332 -2.15 2.63 2.21
C ARG A 332 -3.40 2.11 1.50
N VAL A 333 -4.57 2.41 2.04
CA VAL A 333 -5.85 2.21 1.37
C VAL A 333 -6.61 3.52 1.24
N ASN A 334 -7.08 3.80 0.04
CA ASN A 334 -8.16 4.74 -0.24
C ASN A 334 -9.37 3.96 -0.75
N ALA A 335 -10.59 4.32 -0.33
CA ALA A 335 -11.79 3.69 -0.87
C ALA A 335 -13.00 4.64 -0.85
N THR A 336 -13.96 4.37 -1.72
CA THR A 336 -15.29 5.00 -1.72
C THR A 336 -16.34 3.93 -1.48
N TYR A 337 -17.18 4.12 -0.46
CA TYR A 337 -18.17 3.15 0.01
C TYR A 337 -19.48 3.17 -0.80
N THR A 338 -19.81 4.27 -1.48
CA THR A 338 -21.17 4.50 -2.02
C THR A 338 -21.19 4.87 -3.50
N GLY A 339 -22.24 4.42 -4.19
CA GLY A 339 -22.44 4.66 -5.62
C GLY A 339 -22.88 6.08 -6.01
N ASP A 340 -23.23 6.92 -5.03
CA ASP A 340 -23.58 8.33 -5.21
C ASP A 340 -22.34 9.26 -5.27
N VAL A 341 -21.21 8.83 -4.69
CA VAL A 341 -19.90 9.48 -4.85
C VAL A 341 -19.16 8.91 -6.07
N THR A 342 -19.17 7.59 -6.26
CA THR A 342 -18.56 6.93 -7.44
C THR A 342 -19.62 6.21 -8.27
N THR A 343 -19.93 6.76 -9.45
CA THR A 343 -21.06 6.34 -10.31
C THR A 343 -21.03 4.88 -10.81
N ARG A 344 -19.94 4.14 -10.59
CA ARG A 344 -19.76 2.72 -10.91
C ARG A 344 -19.91 1.79 -9.70
N GLY A 345 -20.45 2.31 -8.59
CA GLY A 345 -20.49 1.62 -7.30
C GLY A 345 -19.26 1.93 -6.44
N PRO A 346 -19.05 1.19 -5.34
CA PRO A 346 -17.91 1.40 -4.45
C PRO A 346 -16.57 1.17 -5.20
N THR A 347 -15.49 1.78 -4.73
CA THR A 347 -14.15 1.70 -5.33
C THR A 347 -13.08 1.56 -4.26
N PHE A 348 -11.89 1.08 -4.62
CA PHE A 348 -10.71 1.15 -3.76
C PHE A 348 -9.42 1.25 -4.56
N THR A 349 -8.40 1.85 -3.94
CA THR A 349 -7.01 1.84 -4.38
C THR A 349 -6.14 1.48 -3.18
N ILE A 350 -5.27 0.47 -3.34
CA ILE A 350 -4.30 0.07 -2.32
C ILE A 350 -2.90 0.32 -2.87
N ARG A 351 -2.11 1.14 -2.18
CA ARG A 351 -0.67 1.31 -2.44
C ARG A 351 0.11 0.44 -1.46
N LYS A 352 0.85 -0.52 -1.99
CA LYS A 352 1.52 -1.54 -1.21
C LYS A 352 2.77 -1.01 -0.51
N PHE A 353 2.91 -1.30 0.78
CA PHE A 353 4.12 -1.00 1.51
C PHE A 353 5.25 -1.94 1.07
N THR A 354 6.40 -1.36 0.69
CA THR A 354 7.54 -2.12 0.20
C THR A 354 8.43 -2.56 1.36
N LYS A 355 8.21 -3.80 1.83
CA LYS A 355 8.97 -4.38 2.96
C LYS A 355 10.46 -4.53 2.67
N GLU A 356 10.84 -4.84 1.44
CA GLU A 356 12.24 -4.99 1.01
C GLU A 356 12.48 -4.00 -0.14
N PRO A 357 12.90 -2.76 0.16
CA PRO A 357 13.09 -1.71 -0.83
C PRO A 357 14.37 -1.94 -1.67
N TRP A 358 14.40 -1.30 -2.84
CA TRP A 358 15.55 -1.36 -3.73
C TRP A 358 16.81 -0.75 -3.08
N THR A 359 17.82 -1.59 -2.86
CA THR A 359 19.15 -1.19 -2.38
C THR A 359 19.94 -0.39 -3.43
N PRO A 360 21.02 0.32 -3.07
CA PRO A 360 21.89 1.00 -4.03
C PRO A 360 22.42 0.08 -5.13
N VAL A 361 22.68 -1.18 -4.81
CA VAL A 361 23.16 -2.20 -5.76
C VAL A 361 22.14 -2.42 -6.89
N HIS A 362 20.86 -2.51 -6.56
CA HIS A 362 19.80 -2.60 -7.57
C HIS A 362 19.73 -1.36 -8.46
N LEU A 363 19.79 -0.16 -7.87
CA LEU A 363 19.71 1.08 -8.64
C LEU A 363 20.93 1.30 -9.55
N ILE A 364 22.10 0.75 -9.20
CA ILE A 364 23.26 0.68 -10.11
C ILE A 364 23.00 -0.37 -11.21
N GLY A 365 22.51 -1.57 -10.87
CA GLY A 365 22.19 -2.62 -11.84
C GLY A 365 21.09 -2.24 -12.85
N PHE A 366 20.22 -1.27 -12.50
CA PHE A 366 19.22 -0.70 -13.40
C PHE A 366 19.73 0.51 -14.21
N ASP A 367 21.03 0.85 -14.11
CA ASP A 367 21.64 2.09 -14.62
C ASP A 367 20.93 3.38 -14.15
N THR A 368 20.23 3.34 -13.01
CA THR A 368 19.52 4.51 -12.47
C THR A 368 20.50 5.56 -11.97
N ALA A 369 21.56 5.15 -11.28
CA ALA A 369 22.70 6.01 -10.95
C ALA A 369 23.99 5.17 -10.92
N THR A 370 25.14 5.81 -11.16
CA THR A 370 26.43 5.11 -11.18
C THR A 370 26.94 4.78 -9.78
N ALA A 371 27.83 3.80 -9.68
CA ALA A 371 28.52 3.49 -8.43
C ALA A 371 29.31 4.69 -7.88
N GLU A 372 29.87 5.52 -8.77
CA GLU A 372 30.50 6.80 -8.44
C GLU A 372 29.51 7.78 -7.77
N ALA A 373 28.28 7.91 -8.31
CA ALA A 373 27.28 8.79 -7.72
C ALA A 373 26.83 8.32 -6.33
N PHE A 374 26.65 7.01 -6.13
CA PHE A 374 26.34 6.46 -4.82
C PHE A 374 27.51 6.53 -3.84
N ALA A 375 28.77 6.30 -4.27
CA ALA A 375 29.95 6.48 -3.42
C ALA A 375 30.12 7.95 -2.97
N PHE A 376 29.79 8.90 -3.85
CA PHE A 376 29.74 10.33 -3.51
C PHE A 376 28.68 10.63 -2.45
N ILE A 377 27.44 10.13 -2.66
CA ILE A 377 26.33 10.31 -1.70
C ILE A 377 26.65 9.63 -0.36
N TRP A 378 27.25 8.45 -0.37
CA TRP A 378 27.68 7.75 0.85
C TRP A 378 28.65 8.61 1.67
N LEU A 379 29.69 9.16 1.04
CA LEU A 379 30.60 10.11 1.69
C LEU A 379 29.87 11.34 2.23
N ALA A 380 28.90 11.88 1.51
CA ALA A 380 28.11 13.03 1.97
C ALA A 380 27.21 12.69 3.17
N ILE A 381 26.57 11.51 3.18
CA ILE A 381 25.70 11.07 4.29
C ILE A 381 26.51 10.89 5.58
N GLU A 382 27.62 10.15 5.55
CA GLU A 382 28.48 9.96 6.72
C GLU A 382 29.03 11.28 7.29
N ASN A 383 29.29 12.25 6.42
CA ASN A 383 29.75 13.58 6.79
C ASN A 383 28.61 14.59 7.01
N LYS A 384 27.39 14.09 7.29
CA LYS A 384 26.27 14.87 7.84
C LYS A 384 25.74 16.00 6.93
N PHE A 385 25.90 15.88 5.62
CA PHE A 385 25.38 16.84 4.62
C PHE A 385 23.86 16.70 4.40
N ASN A 386 23.16 17.80 4.12
CA ASN A 386 21.71 17.80 3.87
C ASN A 386 21.37 17.44 2.41
N ILE A 387 20.40 16.54 2.19
CA ILE A 387 20.09 15.99 0.85
C ILE A 387 18.59 16.06 0.52
N MET A 388 18.26 16.68 -0.62
CA MET A 388 16.91 16.69 -1.18
C MET A 388 16.85 15.86 -2.46
N VAL A 389 15.89 14.93 -2.55
CA VAL A 389 15.63 14.15 -3.77
C VAL A 389 14.42 14.76 -4.49
N ILE A 390 14.62 15.31 -5.69
CA ILE A 390 13.55 15.95 -6.45
C ILE A 390 13.24 15.22 -7.76
N GLY A 391 12.01 15.40 -8.21
CA GLY A 391 11.48 14.78 -9.42
C GLY A 391 9.96 14.88 -9.49
N GLU A 392 9.43 14.59 -10.68
CA GLU A 392 7.99 14.54 -10.93
C GLU A 392 7.30 13.37 -10.19
N THR A 393 5.97 13.29 -10.25
CA THR A 393 5.21 12.12 -9.79
C THR A 393 5.68 10.84 -10.51
N ALA A 394 5.78 9.73 -9.76
CA ALA A 394 6.26 8.42 -10.24
C ALA A 394 7.71 8.36 -10.79
N SER A 395 8.51 9.42 -10.62
CA SER A 395 9.95 9.45 -10.97
C SER A 395 10.84 8.50 -10.15
N GLY A 396 10.36 8.03 -8.99
CA GLY A 396 11.12 7.17 -8.07
C GLY A 396 11.79 7.91 -6.91
N LYS A 397 11.37 9.14 -6.57
CA LYS A 397 11.93 9.92 -5.44
C LYS A 397 12.06 9.13 -4.14
N THR A 398 10.95 8.59 -3.60
CA THR A 398 10.98 7.85 -2.33
C THR A 398 11.84 6.59 -2.42
N THR A 399 11.86 5.92 -3.57
CA THR A 399 12.74 4.77 -3.84
C THR A 399 14.21 5.16 -3.78
N PHE A 400 14.61 6.27 -4.43
CA PHE A 400 15.98 6.74 -4.43
C PHE A 400 16.40 7.24 -3.04
N LEU A 401 15.51 7.95 -2.33
CA LEU A 401 15.71 8.33 -0.93
C LEU A 401 15.95 7.10 -0.06
N ASN A 402 15.03 6.13 -0.07
CA ASN A 402 15.14 4.91 0.74
C ASN A 402 16.39 4.08 0.38
N SER A 403 16.81 4.10 -0.89
CA SER A 403 18.07 3.50 -1.32
C SER A 403 19.28 4.18 -0.67
N ILE A 404 19.38 5.51 -0.64
CA ILE A 404 20.55 6.19 -0.05
C ILE A 404 20.60 6.12 1.48
N LEU A 405 19.47 5.87 2.16
CA LEU A 405 19.44 5.66 3.62
C LEU A 405 20.25 4.43 4.09
N HIS A 406 20.62 3.52 3.18
CA HIS A 406 21.53 2.41 3.48
C HIS A 406 22.95 2.86 3.85
N PHE A 407 23.30 4.13 3.60
CA PHE A 407 24.61 4.70 3.93
C PHE A 407 24.63 5.44 5.28
N VAL A 408 23.53 5.44 6.02
CA VAL A 408 23.50 5.99 7.38
C VAL A 408 24.21 5.03 8.33
N PRO A 409 25.19 5.47 9.15
CA PRO A 409 25.92 4.59 10.07
C PRO A 409 25.02 3.96 11.14
N GLU A 410 25.14 2.64 11.37
CA GLU A 410 24.31 1.84 12.30
C GLU A 410 24.20 2.38 13.74
N GLU A 411 25.19 3.14 14.21
CA GLU A 411 25.17 3.76 15.55
C GLU A 411 24.16 4.93 15.64
N ALA A 412 23.82 5.55 14.51
CA ALA A 412 23.14 6.84 14.46
C ALA A 412 21.65 6.75 14.80
N ARG A 413 21.10 7.77 15.46
CA ARG A 413 19.65 7.84 15.70
C ARG A 413 18.92 8.40 14.48
N ILE A 414 18.15 7.56 13.80
CA ILE A 414 17.31 7.98 12.65
C ILE A 414 15.87 8.23 13.11
N CYS A 415 15.32 9.40 12.82
CA CYS A 415 13.88 9.67 12.97
C CYS A 415 13.26 9.89 11.58
N SER A 416 12.35 9.00 11.16
CA SER A 416 11.59 9.20 9.91
C SER A 416 10.16 9.68 10.20
N ILE A 417 9.62 10.52 9.32
CA ILE A 417 8.31 11.17 9.45
C ILE A 417 7.63 11.16 8.08
N GLU A 418 6.43 10.60 7.99
CA GLU A 418 5.75 10.40 6.70
C GLU A 418 4.24 10.65 6.78
N ASP A 419 3.64 11.12 5.69
CA ASP A 419 2.17 11.16 5.51
C ASP A 419 1.57 9.75 5.43
N THR A 420 2.38 8.79 4.99
CA THR A 420 2.05 7.39 4.75
C THR A 420 3.37 6.64 4.76
N ARG A 421 3.45 5.48 5.41
CA ARG A 421 4.70 4.70 5.39
C ARG A 421 5.04 4.25 3.96
N GLU A 422 6.18 4.70 3.47
CA GLU A 422 6.81 4.27 2.21
C GLU A 422 8.29 3.90 2.44
N ILE A 423 8.94 4.51 3.45
CA ILE A 423 10.32 4.25 3.87
C ILE A 423 10.40 3.00 4.74
N ASN A 424 11.43 2.19 4.53
CA ASN A 424 11.78 1.07 5.40
C ASN A 424 13.29 0.94 5.51
N ILE A 425 13.84 1.11 6.72
CA ILE A 425 15.29 1.15 6.95
C ILE A 425 15.70 -0.08 7.75
N TRP A 426 16.76 -0.79 7.33
CA TRP A 426 17.33 -1.89 8.10
C TRP A 426 18.33 -1.34 9.12
N HIS A 427 17.81 -0.72 10.18
CA HIS A 427 18.62 0.01 11.15
C HIS A 427 18.04 -0.16 12.56
N SER A 428 18.89 -0.48 13.54
CA SER A 428 18.44 -0.79 14.91
C SER A 428 17.89 0.44 15.66
N ASN A 429 18.59 1.57 15.60
CA ASN A 429 18.23 2.84 16.25
C ASN A 429 17.34 3.74 15.37
N TRP A 430 16.28 3.17 14.76
CA TRP A 430 15.32 3.89 13.91
C TRP A 430 13.96 4.10 14.59
N LEU A 431 13.45 5.32 14.56
CA LEU A 431 12.13 5.72 15.04
C LEU A 431 11.22 6.18 13.87
N PRO A 432 10.30 5.31 13.39
CA PRO A 432 9.35 5.65 12.32
C PRO A 432 8.04 6.27 12.84
N SER A 433 7.84 7.54 12.54
CA SER A 433 6.61 8.31 12.81
C SER A 433 5.75 8.47 11.56
N VAL A 434 4.43 8.46 11.73
CA VAL A 434 3.44 8.68 10.66
C VAL A 434 2.37 9.66 11.12
N VAL A 435 1.87 10.50 10.21
CA VAL A 435 0.75 11.41 10.53
C VAL A 435 -0.50 10.64 10.96
N ARG A 436 -1.38 11.32 11.70
CA ARG A 436 -2.68 10.77 12.10
C ARG A 436 -3.78 11.68 11.61
N THR A 437 -4.55 11.24 10.62
CA THR A 437 -5.85 11.86 10.30
C THR A 437 -6.76 11.74 11.51
N GLY A 438 -7.37 12.86 11.90
CA GLY A 438 -8.17 12.96 13.12
C GLY A 438 -9.51 12.22 13.02
N PHE A 439 -10.42 12.60 13.92
CA PHE A 439 -11.74 12.01 14.04
C PHE A 439 -12.82 13.09 14.10
N GLY A 440 -14.02 12.76 13.61
CA GLY A 440 -15.18 13.64 13.69
C GLY A 440 -15.34 14.56 12.50
N ILE A 441 -16.09 15.64 12.70
CA ILE A 441 -16.24 16.73 11.73
C ILE A 441 -15.09 17.71 12.01
N PRO A 442 -14.40 18.27 10.99
CA PRO A 442 -13.43 19.34 11.20
C PRO A 442 -14.02 20.52 11.97
N ASN A 443 -13.21 21.18 12.79
CA ASN A 443 -13.59 22.42 13.45
C ASN A 443 -13.60 23.60 12.46
N VAL A 444 -13.89 24.82 12.94
CA VAL A 444 -13.92 26.05 12.12
C VAL A 444 -12.58 26.34 11.40
N MET A 445 -11.47 25.83 11.92
CA MET A 445 -10.13 25.95 11.33
C MET A 445 -9.77 24.79 10.39
N GLY A 446 -10.71 23.89 10.10
CA GLY A 446 -10.50 22.72 9.24
C GLY A 446 -9.75 21.55 9.90
N VAL A 447 -9.43 21.63 11.19
CA VAL A 447 -8.67 20.61 11.92
C VAL A 447 -9.63 19.61 12.59
N GLN A 448 -9.35 18.32 12.45
CA GLN A 448 -10.13 17.25 13.11
C GLN A 448 -9.64 16.97 14.53
N TYR A 449 -10.51 16.42 15.39
CA TYR A 449 -10.12 16.07 16.75
C TYR A 449 -9.05 14.99 16.76
N GLY A 450 -7.93 15.24 17.43
CA GLY A 450 -6.81 14.30 17.52
C GLY A 450 -6.00 14.17 16.22
N GLU A 451 -6.14 15.08 15.26
CA GLU A 451 -5.23 15.16 14.11
C GLU A 451 -3.78 15.41 14.56
N ILE A 452 -2.81 14.79 13.88
CA ILE A 452 -1.37 15.01 14.08
C ILE A 452 -0.74 15.16 12.69
N THR A 453 -0.14 16.32 12.42
CA THR A 453 0.42 16.67 11.10
C THR A 453 1.94 16.45 11.02
N LEU A 454 2.51 16.46 9.82
CA LEU A 454 3.98 16.42 9.61
C LEU A 454 4.70 17.52 10.41
N PHE A 455 4.10 18.71 10.50
CA PHE A 455 4.62 19.85 11.25
C PHE A 455 4.73 19.56 12.75
N ASP A 456 3.72 18.90 13.33
CA ASP A 456 3.70 18.55 14.74
C ASP A 456 4.77 17.50 15.07
N LEU A 457 4.90 16.49 14.20
CA LEU A 457 5.90 15.43 14.33
C LEU A 457 7.32 15.97 14.17
N LEU A 458 7.59 16.81 13.15
CA LEU A 458 8.92 17.40 12.94
C LEU A 458 9.38 18.22 14.14
N ARG A 459 8.50 19.07 14.68
CA ARG A 459 8.81 19.90 15.85
C ARG A 459 9.13 19.05 17.09
N GLU A 460 8.49 17.89 17.25
CA GLU A 460 8.79 16.98 18.36
C GLU A 460 10.06 16.15 18.11
N THR A 461 10.32 15.73 16.86
CA THR A 461 11.52 14.97 16.50
C THR A 461 12.81 15.70 16.84
N PHE A 462 12.92 17.02 16.64
CA PHE A 462 14.13 17.76 17.04
C PHE A 462 14.37 17.78 18.57
N ARG A 463 13.37 17.50 19.40
CA ARG A 463 13.55 17.30 20.87
C ARG A 463 14.07 15.91 21.23
N GLN A 464 14.02 14.96 20.29
CA GLN A 464 14.47 13.59 20.47
C GLN A 464 15.96 13.40 20.11
N ASN A 465 16.68 14.51 19.86
CA ASN A 465 18.10 14.58 19.50
C ASN A 465 18.51 13.54 18.43
N PRO A 466 17.92 13.59 17.22
CA PRO A 466 18.24 12.68 16.12
C PRO A 466 19.59 13.00 15.49
N ASP A 467 20.34 11.98 15.07
CA ASP A 467 21.51 12.15 14.21
C ASP A 467 21.11 12.41 12.76
N TYR A 468 19.99 11.85 12.31
CA TYR A 468 19.43 12.02 10.98
C TYR A 468 17.90 12.14 11.04
N VAL A 469 17.36 13.14 10.35
CA VAL A 469 15.92 13.34 10.17
C VAL A 469 15.54 13.01 8.73
N VAL A 470 14.51 12.20 8.56
CA VAL A 470 14.02 11.81 7.22
C VAL A 470 12.55 12.17 7.10
N VAL A 471 12.18 12.95 6.08
CA VAL A 471 10.78 13.30 5.81
C VAL A 471 10.38 12.75 4.45
N GLY A 472 9.32 11.92 4.40
CA GLY A 472 8.94 11.19 3.18
C GLY A 472 8.78 12.09 1.94
N GLU A 473 7.93 13.11 2.02
CA GLU A 473 7.86 14.22 1.05
C GLU A 473 7.45 15.49 1.80
N VAL A 474 8.07 16.62 1.48
CA VAL A 474 7.68 17.96 1.99
C VAL A 474 6.94 18.77 0.92
N ARG A 475 5.92 19.51 1.33
CA ARG A 475 4.93 20.18 0.46
C ARG A 475 4.49 21.56 0.95
N GLY A 476 4.58 21.85 2.24
CA GLY A 476 3.98 23.01 2.90
C GLY A 476 4.75 23.49 4.14
N LYS A 477 4.03 23.97 5.16
CA LYS A 477 4.56 24.64 6.36
C LYS A 477 5.61 23.83 7.13
N GLU A 478 5.53 22.51 7.07
CA GLU A 478 6.46 21.59 7.73
C GLU A 478 7.89 21.68 7.16
N THR A 479 8.03 22.09 5.89
CA THR A 479 9.32 22.37 5.25
C THR A 479 10.13 23.43 6.02
N TYR A 480 9.46 24.43 6.61
CA TYR A 480 10.12 25.47 7.40
C TYR A 480 10.82 24.87 8.63
N VAL A 481 10.15 23.95 9.33
CA VAL A 481 10.71 23.26 10.51
C VAL A 481 11.87 22.34 10.10
N LEU A 482 11.75 21.65 8.95
CA LEU A 482 12.82 20.80 8.42
C LEU A 482 14.09 21.61 8.14
N PHE A 483 13.99 22.74 7.44
CA PHE A 483 15.16 23.57 7.12
C PHE A 483 15.71 24.28 8.37
N GLN A 484 14.90 24.62 9.38
CA GLN A 484 15.42 25.03 10.70
C GLN A 484 16.23 23.91 11.37
N GLY A 485 15.84 22.65 11.18
CA GLY A 485 16.64 21.48 11.54
C GLY A 485 18.00 21.46 10.84
N MET A 486 18.01 21.60 9.52
CA MET A 486 19.24 21.69 8.71
C MET A 486 20.18 22.79 9.22
N ALA A 487 19.66 24.01 9.40
CA ALA A 487 20.42 25.17 9.89
C ALA A 487 20.94 25.02 11.33
N SER A 488 20.27 24.20 12.15
CA SER A 488 20.70 23.88 13.53
C SER A 488 21.62 22.66 13.62
N GLY A 489 22.09 22.13 12.48
CA GLY A 489 23.05 21.02 12.45
C GLY A 489 22.44 19.63 12.59
N HIS A 490 21.15 19.46 12.26
CA HIS A 490 20.50 18.16 12.16
C HIS A 490 20.43 17.70 10.69
N PRO A 491 21.29 16.75 10.27
CA PRO A 491 21.29 16.18 8.92
C PRO A 491 19.91 15.71 8.51
N SER A 492 19.40 16.30 7.43
CA SER A 492 18.02 16.13 7.03
C SER A 492 17.92 15.67 5.58
N PHE A 493 17.12 14.62 5.36
CA PHE A 493 16.84 14.05 4.06
C PHE A 493 15.35 14.13 3.75
N SER A 494 14.98 14.53 2.54
CA SER A 494 13.57 14.51 2.12
C SER A 494 13.40 14.40 0.61
N THR A 495 12.15 14.19 0.18
CA THR A 495 11.77 14.35 -1.22
C THR A 495 10.93 15.61 -1.45
N PHE A 496 11.01 16.19 -2.65
CA PHE A 496 10.20 17.34 -3.03
C PHE A 496 9.77 17.24 -4.50
N HIS A 497 8.53 17.63 -4.82
CA HIS A 497 8.05 17.64 -6.21
C HIS A 497 8.57 18.85 -7.00
N ALA A 498 9.73 18.72 -7.65
CA ALA A 498 10.27 19.72 -8.57
C ALA A 498 11.02 19.04 -9.73
N ALA A 499 10.91 19.61 -10.94
CA ALA A 499 11.59 19.10 -12.13
C ALA A 499 13.04 19.61 -12.30
N SER A 500 13.45 20.62 -11.53
CA SER A 500 14.80 21.21 -11.58
C SER A 500 15.12 21.97 -10.30
N VAL A 501 16.42 22.18 -10.00
CA VAL A 501 16.88 22.88 -8.79
C VAL A 501 16.35 24.34 -8.71
N PRO A 502 16.36 25.16 -9.77
CA PRO A 502 15.75 26.50 -9.72
C PRO A 502 14.23 26.46 -9.44
N THR A 503 13.54 25.38 -9.86
CA THR A 503 12.12 25.18 -9.55
C THR A 503 11.90 24.76 -8.11
N LEU A 504 12.80 23.95 -7.53
CA LEU A 504 12.82 23.65 -6.10
C LEU A 504 12.98 24.94 -5.29
N VAL A 505 14.06 25.69 -5.52
CA VAL A 505 14.39 26.93 -4.79
C VAL A 505 13.22 27.92 -4.84
N ARG A 506 12.69 28.23 -6.04
CA ARG A 506 11.51 29.08 -6.18
C ARG A 506 10.32 28.59 -5.36
N ARG A 507 10.03 27.27 -5.37
CA ARG A 507 8.89 26.71 -4.61
C ARG A 507 9.10 26.76 -3.10
N LEU A 508 10.33 26.67 -2.62
CA LEU A 508 10.69 26.83 -1.21
C LEU A 508 10.49 28.28 -0.73
N GLU A 509 10.86 29.27 -1.57
CA GLU A 509 10.76 30.70 -1.25
C GLU A 509 9.34 31.29 -1.41
N THR A 510 8.48 30.67 -2.20
CA THR A 510 7.10 31.12 -2.40
C THR A 510 6.10 30.46 -1.44
N ALA A 511 4.94 31.10 -1.24
CA ALA A 511 3.81 30.48 -0.55
C ALA A 511 3.39 29.16 -1.24
N PRO A 512 2.99 28.12 -0.48
CA PRO A 512 2.68 28.13 0.96
C PRO A 512 3.87 27.87 1.89
N ILE A 513 5.11 27.84 1.38
CA ILE A 513 6.30 27.47 2.18
C ILE A 513 7.03 28.71 2.72
N SER A 514 7.36 29.67 1.83
CA SER A 514 7.91 30.99 2.18
C SER A 514 9.22 30.97 3.01
N LEU A 515 10.21 30.15 2.65
CA LEU A 515 11.55 30.22 3.26
C LEU A 515 12.32 31.47 2.80
N PRO A 516 13.12 32.11 3.69
CA PRO A 516 14.14 33.06 3.26
C PRO A 516 15.32 32.33 2.60
N ALA A 517 15.94 32.96 1.58
CA ALA A 517 17.08 32.40 0.84
C ALA A 517 18.20 31.86 1.76
N SER A 518 18.55 32.62 2.81
CA SER A 518 19.58 32.26 3.80
C SER A 518 19.28 30.98 4.61
N LEU A 519 18.02 30.53 4.61
CA LEU A 519 17.63 29.25 5.21
C LEU A 519 17.68 28.13 4.17
N VAL A 520 17.34 28.42 2.90
CA VAL A 520 17.50 27.47 1.78
C VAL A 520 18.98 27.10 1.56
N ASP A 521 19.91 28.01 1.84
CA ASP A 521 21.37 27.76 1.88
C ASP A 521 21.81 26.59 2.76
N SER A 522 20.98 26.15 3.71
CA SER A 522 21.29 25.01 4.58
C SER A 522 21.18 23.65 3.87
N LEU A 523 20.62 23.61 2.65
CA LEU A 523 20.57 22.42 1.81
C LEU A 523 21.86 22.26 1.02
N ASP A 524 22.61 21.18 1.20
CA ASP A 524 23.90 20.99 0.52
C ASP A 524 23.78 20.30 -0.85
N LEU A 525 22.91 19.29 -0.98
CA LEU A 525 22.83 18.42 -2.15
C LEU A 525 21.40 18.26 -2.68
N VAL A 526 21.26 18.31 -4.00
CA VAL A 526 20.00 18.02 -4.71
C VAL A 526 20.20 16.94 -5.77
N CYS A 527 19.53 15.80 -5.58
CA CYS A 527 19.48 14.71 -6.54
C CYS A 527 18.22 14.83 -7.41
N VAL A 528 18.38 15.00 -8.72
CA VAL A 528 17.26 15.14 -9.66
C VAL A 528 16.99 13.79 -10.32
N VAL A 529 15.90 13.12 -9.93
CA VAL A 529 15.50 11.82 -10.50
C VAL A 529 14.28 11.97 -11.41
N SER A 530 14.28 11.26 -12.53
CA SER A 530 13.21 11.32 -13.53
C SER A 530 12.87 9.95 -14.12
N HIS A 531 11.62 9.81 -14.57
CA HIS A 531 11.14 8.66 -15.33
C HIS A 531 11.08 9.05 -16.82
N ILE A 532 12.08 8.64 -17.57
CA ILE A 532 12.20 8.87 -19.00
C ILE A 532 11.38 7.82 -19.75
N LYS A 533 10.36 8.29 -20.47
CA LYS A 533 9.54 7.47 -21.37
C LYS A 533 10.17 7.44 -22.76
N GLY A 534 11.02 6.45 -23.02
CA GLY A 534 11.57 6.18 -24.35
C GLY A 534 10.56 5.49 -25.27
N ARG A 535 10.87 5.42 -26.57
CA ARG A 535 10.03 4.68 -27.55
C ARG A 535 10.07 3.16 -27.34
N GLU A 536 11.19 2.64 -26.84
CA GLU A 536 11.43 1.20 -26.67
C GLU A 536 11.48 0.78 -25.19
N ARG A 537 11.88 1.69 -24.29
CA ARG A 537 12.06 1.40 -22.86
C ARG A 537 11.65 2.59 -22.00
N ASN A 538 10.98 2.30 -20.89
CA ASN A 538 10.73 3.22 -19.80
C ASN A 538 11.83 3.04 -18.75
N VAL A 539 12.60 4.08 -18.45
CA VAL A 539 13.74 3.99 -17.51
C VAL A 539 13.68 5.10 -16.47
N ARG A 540 14.14 4.81 -15.25
CA ARG A 540 14.37 5.81 -14.21
C ARG A 540 15.86 6.14 -14.17
N ARG A 541 16.20 7.43 -14.06
CA ARG A 541 17.58 7.94 -14.07
C ARG A 541 17.74 9.10 -13.08
N LEU A 542 18.89 9.14 -12.42
CA LEU A 542 19.46 10.34 -11.82
C LEU A 542 19.95 11.23 -12.97
N LEU A 543 19.18 12.28 -13.28
CA LEU A 543 19.52 13.24 -14.32
C LEU A 543 20.71 14.11 -13.91
N GLU A 544 20.69 14.59 -12.67
CA GLU A 544 21.67 15.52 -12.13
C GLU A 544 21.90 15.26 -10.64
N LEU A 545 23.13 15.51 -10.19
CA LEU A 545 23.46 15.68 -8.78
C LEU A 545 24.16 17.03 -8.62
N ASN A 546 23.50 17.95 -7.92
CA ASN A 546 23.92 19.34 -7.77
C ASN A 546 24.29 19.63 -6.32
N GLU A 547 25.45 20.26 -6.12
CA GLU A 547 25.84 20.89 -4.86
C GLU A 547 25.32 22.33 -4.84
N ILE A 548 24.63 22.73 -3.78
CA ILE A 548 24.23 24.13 -3.57
C ILE A 548 25.42 24.88 -2.96
N LYS A 549 25.71 26.08 -3.47
CA LYS A 549 26.74 26.98 -2.91
C LYS A 549 26.13 28.17 -2.20
N GLU A 550 25.18 28.83 -2.87
CA GLU A 550 24.57 30.09 -2.43
C GLU A 550 23.22 30.27 -3.15
N VAL A 551 22.17 30.56 -2.39
CA VAL A 551 20.85 30.97 -2.85
C VAL A 551 20.78 32.48 -2.78
N LYS A 552 20.49 33.12 -3.91
CA LYS A 552 20.48 34.58 -4.00
C LYS A 552 19.16 35.12 -3.48
N THR A 553 19.16 36.39 -3.07
CA THR A 553 17.94 37.11 -2.65
C THR A 553 16.88 37.27 -3.75
N GLU A 554 17.23 37.00 -5.01
CA GLU A 554 16.30 36.95 -6.13
C GLU A 554 15.66 35.56 -6.25
N ILE A 555 14.33 35.49 -6.11
CA ILE A 555 13.56 34.24 -6.05
C ILE A 555 13.94 33.27 -7.18
N GLY A 556 14.31 32.04 -6.80
CA GLY A 556 14.67 30.94 -7.69
C GLY A 556 16.08 31.02 -8.27
N LYS A 557 16.91 32.02 -7.93
CA LYS A 557 18.31 32.09 -8.36
C LYS A 557 19.23 31.41 -7.35
N VAL A 558 19.99 30.44 -7.82
CA VAL A 558 20.95 29.66 -7.02
C VAL A 558 22.26 29.50 -7.79
N ASP A 559 23.40 29.69 -7.12
CA ASP A 559 24.68 29.15 -7.61
C ASP A 559 24.85 27.72 -7.10
N MET A 560 25.13 26.83 -8.02
CA MET A 560 25.28 25.39 -7.78
C MET A 560 26.45 24.83 -8.59
N ASN A 561 27.03 23.74 -8.11
CA ASN A 561 28.01 22.97 -8.86
C ASN A 561 27.42 21.61 -9.24
N GLN A 562 27.30 21.37 -10.55
CA GLN A 562 26.76 20.13 -11.08
C GLN A 562 27.88 19.07 -11.12
N VAL A 563 27.80 18.12 -10.18
CA VAL A 563 28.82 17.07 -9.98
C VAL A 563 28.56 15.87 -10.88
N PHE A 564 27.30 15.52 -11.09
CA PHE A 564 26.90 14.45 -12.03
C PHE A 564 25.85 14.97 -13.01
N LEU A 565 25.96 14.55 -14.29
CA LEU A 565 25.00 14.88 -15.36
C LEU A 565 24.76 13.69 -16.28
N TRP A 566 23.51 13.34 -16.51
CA TRP A 566 23.08 12.34 -17.49
C TRP A 566 23.10 12.87 -18.92
N ASP A 567 23.72 12.12 -19.82
CA ASP A 567 23.75 12.35 -21.27
C ASP A 567 22.65 11.53 -21.95
N ALA A 568 21.56 12.20 -22.33
CA ALA A 568 20.39 11.59 -22.95
C ALA A 568 20.65 10.84 -24.26
N GLN A 569 21.71 11.19 -25.00
CA GLN A 569 22.04 10.53 -26.27
C GLN A 569 22.82 9.22 -26.06
N LYS A 570 23.49 9.09 -24.92
CA LYS A 570 24.40 7.96 -24.62
C LYS A 570 23.89 7.07 -23.49
N ASP A 571 22.81 7.47 -22.82
CA ASP A 571 22.29 6.92 -21.56
C ASP A 571 23.40 6.71 -20.52
N LYS A 572 24.23 7.75 -20.31
CA LYS A 572 25.40 7.69 -19.41
C LYS A 572 25.52 8.92 -18.54
N ILE A 573 25.76 8.71 -17.25
CA ILE A 573 26.05 9.78 -16.29
C ILE A 573 27.54 10.11 -16.35
N LYS A 574 27.85 11.40 -16.55
CA LYS A 574 29.19 11.97 -16.51
C LYS A 574 29.47 12.51 -15.11
N TYR A 575 30.65 12.21 -14.58
CA TYR A 575 31.15 12.78 -13.33
C TYR A 575 32.08 13.98 -13.61
N ASN A 576 31.89 15.06 -12.86
CA ASN A 576 32.70 16.26 -12.87
C ASN A 576 33.58 16.27 -11.60
N ASN A 577 34.89 16.07 -11.76
CA ASN A 577 35.86 15.88 -10.66
C ASN A 577 36.10 17.11 -9.75
N LYS A 578 35.23 18.12 -9.80
CA LYS A 578 35.25 19.30 -8.92
C LYS A 578 34.06 19.21 -7.98
N SER A 579 34.32 19.14 -6.68
CA SER A 579 33.28 19.05 -5.64
C SER A 579 33.58 20.03 -4.51
N VAL A 580 32.56 20.82 -4.16
CA VAL A 580 32.51 21.71 -2.99
C VAL A 580 32.30 20.87 -1.72
N VAL A 581 31.50 19.81 -1.77
CA VAL A 581 31.27 18.89 -0.64
C VAL A 581 32.57 18.20 -0.23
N PHE A 582 33.35 17.65 -1.17
CA PHE A 582 34.66 17.06 -0.85
C PHE A 582 35.64 18.10 -0.29
N SER A 583 35.55 19.35 -0.73
CA SER A 583 36.34 20.45 -0.18
C SER A 583 35.93 20.77 1.27
N LYS A 584 34.62 20.82 1.56
CA LYS A 584 34.07 20.96 2.93
C LYS A 584 34.47 19.76 3.82
N ILE A 585 34.45 18.52 3.32
CA ILE A 585 34.90 17.31 4.06
C ILE A 585 36.36 17.45 4.47
N VAL A 586 37.26 17.78 3.54
CA VAL A 586 38.71 17.96 3.82
C VAL A 586 38.98 19.10 4.80
N GLN A 587 38.10 20.11 4.87
CA GLN A 587 38.23 21.23 5.82
C GLN A 587 37.71 20.89 7.22
N ASN A 588 36.63 20.11 7.31
CA ASN A 588 35.89 19.87 8.56
C ASN A 588 36.27 18.55 9.26
N THR A 589 37.15 17.73 8.67
CA THR A 589 37.50 16.40 9.17
C THR A 589 39.01 16.14 9.09
N SER A 590 39.44 14.95 9.51
CA SER A 590 40.82 14.47 9.36
C SER A 590 41.17 13.96 7.95
N TYR A 591 40.24 13.98 6.99
CA TYR A 591 40.53 13.54 5.63
C TYR A 591 41.50 14.49 4.92
N THR A 592 42.64 13.95 4.47
CA THR A 592 43.42 14.60 3.41
C THR A 592 42.72 14.42 2.06
N LYS A 593 43.01 15.28 1.09
CA LYS A 593 42.50 15.09 -0.28
C LYS A 593 42.87 13.71 -0.86
N GLN A 594 44.09 13.22 -0.62
CA GLN A 594 44.52 11.91 -1.12
C GLN A 594 43.77 10.74 -0.44
N SER A 595 43.51 10.83 0.87
CA SER A 595 42.74 9.78 1.57
C SER A 595 41.26 9.82 1.22
N LEU A 596 40.67 11.00 0.97
CA LEU A 596 39.29 11.11 0.48
C LEU A 596 39.15 10.62 -0.97
N ASP A 597 40.08 10.99 -1.87
CA ASP A 597 40.12 10.50 -3.25
C ASP A 597 40.33 8.97 -3.31
N LYS A 598 41.03 8.38 -2.32
CA LYS A 598 41.12 6.93 -2.14
C LYS A 598 39.79 6.36 -1.65
N GLU A 599 39.24 6.88 -0.57
CA GLU A 599 37.98 6.42 0.03
C GLU A 599 36.82 6.39 -0.98
N PHE A 600 36.74 7.41 -1.83
CA PHE A 600 35.78 7.49 -2.93
C PHE A 600 35.95 6.35 -3.96
N LYS A 601 37.19 6.01 -4.31
CA LYS A 601 37.50 4.89 -5.23
C LYS A 601 37.20 3.54 -4.58
N ASP A 602 37.64 3.34 -3.35
CA ASP A 602 37.40 2.11 -2.58
C ASP A 602 35.89 1.82 -2.51
N ARG A 603 35.05 2.80 -2.11
CA ARG A 603 33.58 2.66 -2.10
C ARG A 603 32.98 2.41 -3.47
N THR A 604 33.46 3.12 -4.50
CA THR A 604 33.02 2.91 -5.89
C THR A 604 33.30 1.47 -6.34
N GLU A 605 34.46 0.92 -6.01
CA GLU A 605 34.84 -0.44 -6.39
C GLU A 605 34.08 -1.50 -5.58
N LEU A 606 33.85 -1.28 -4.28
CA LEU A 606 32.97 -2.14 -3.48
C LEU A 606 31.56 -2.23 -4.09
N LEU A 607 30.95 -1.08 -4.41
CA LEU A 607 29.62 -1.04 -5.03
C LEU A 607 29.59 -1.80 -6.37
N LYS A 608 30.62 -1.63 -7.22
CA LYS A 608 30.76 -2.40 -8.48
C LYS A 608 30.91 -3.91 -8.23
N LYS A 609 31.69 -4.31 -7.21
CA LYS A 609 31.84 -5.72 -6.82
C LYS A 609 30.50 -6.33 -6.37
N LEU A 610 29.69 -5.61 -5.59
CA LEU A 610 28.35 -6.07 -5.18
C LEU A 610 27.43 -6.29 -6.38
N VAL A 611 27.40 -5.36 -7.35
CA VAL A 611 26.62 -5.51 -8.59
C VAL A 611 27.09 -6.71 -9.40
N SER A 612 28.41 -6.88 -9.59
CA SER A 612 28.97 -8.01 -10.35
C SER A 612 28.73 -9.39 -9.74
N LYS A 613 28.36 -9.45 -8.46
CA LYS A 613 28.07 -10.66 -7.68
C LYS A 613 26.57 -10.83 -7.37
N ASP A 614 25.72 -9.96 -7.92
CA ASP A 614 24.28 -9.87 -7.63
C ASP A 614 23.97 -9.91 -6.12
N ILE A 615 24.75 -9.18 -5.32
CA ILE A 615 24.52 -9.06 -3.87
C ILE A 615 23.51 -7.94 -3.65
N THR A 616 22.24 -8.28 -3.85
CA THR A 616 21.12 -7.34 -3.90
C THR A 616 20.23 -7.35 -2.65
N ASP A 617 20.21 -8.46 -1.88
CA ASP A 617 19.41 -8.65 -0.67
C ASP A 617 19.51 -7.46 0.32
N PHE A 618 18.35 -6.99 0.77
CA PHE A 618 18.20 -5.79 1.60
C PHE A 618 19.02 -5.84 2.89
N LYS A 619 19.07 -6.98 3.58
CA LYS A 619 19.78 -7.09 4.87
C LYS A 619 21.27 -7.24 4.64
N LYS A 620 21.64 -8.15 3.74
CA LYS A 620 23.04 -8.46 3.39
C LYS A 620 23.79 -7.24 2.87
N VAL A 621 23.14 -6.35 2.12
CA VAL A 621 23.74 -5.09 1.66
C VAL A 621 24.01 -4.14 2.83
N ASN A 622 23.05 -3.96 3.74
CA ASN A 622 23.25 -3.13 4.94
C ASN A 622 24.35 -3.71 5.86
N ASP A 623 24.35 -5.04 6.09
CA ASP A 623 25.40 -5.72 6.86
C ASP A 623 26.81 -5.49 6.27
N ILE A 624 26.93 -5.47 4.93
CA ILE A 624 28.20 -5.21 4.23
C ILE A 624 28.63 -3.75 4.38
N PHE A 625 27.73 -2.77 4.23
CA PHE A 625 28.07 -1.36 4.42
C PHE A 625 28.46 -1.08 5.87
N ASN A 626 27.70 -1.60 6.84
CA ASN A 626 28.03 -1.54 8.26
C ASN A 626 29.40 -2.17 8.57
N THR A 627 29.72 -3.30 7.94
CA THR A 627 31.04 -3.94 8.07
C THR A 627 32.15 -3.08 7.47
N TYR A 628 31.94 -2.48 6.30
CA TYR A 628 32.92 -1.60 5.64
C TYR A 628 33.29 -0.39 6.52
N VAL A 629 32.29 0.26 7.14
CA VAL A 629 32.50 1.41 8.02
C VAL A 629 33.24 1.01 9.31
N LYS A 630 32.87 -0.13 9.91
CA LYS A 630 33.43 -0.59 11.19
C LYS A 630 34.82 -1.21 11.06
N ASN A 631 35.02 -2.06 10.05
CA ASN A 631 36.26 -2.77 9.81
C ASN A 631 36.32 -3.31 8.37
N LYS A 632 37.01 -2.59 7.47
CA LYS A 632 37.23 -3.01 6.08
C LYS A 632 37.91 -4.38 5.96
N ASP A 633 38.77 -4.74 6.92
CA ASP A 633 39.45 -6.05 6.97
C ASP A 633 38.55 -7.20 7.48
N ALA A 634 37.34 -6.91 7.96
CA ALA A 634 36.34 -7.93 8.27
C ALA A 634 35.53 -8.35 7.04
N LEU A 635 35.56 -7.58 5.93
CA LEU A 635 34.85 -7.94 4.72
C LEU A 635 35.34 -9.27 4.12
N PRO A 636 34.46 -10.02 3.41
CA PRO A 636 34.88 -11.16 2.60
C PRO A 636 36.04 -10.77 1.67
N LYS A 637 37.06 -11.63 1.55
CA LYS A 637 38.28 -11.33 0.76
C LYS A 637 37.97 -10.87 -0.68
N GLU A 638 36.92 -11.41 -1.25
CA GLU A 638 36.39 -11.10 -2.58
C GLU A 638 35.68 -9.74 -2.73
N LEU A 639 35.38 -9.05 -1.62
CA LEU A 639 34.78 -7.72 -1.58
C LEU A 639 35.76 -6.63 -1.10
N ARG A 640 36.95 -7.00 -0.61
CA ARG A 640 37.98 -6.02 -0.20
C ARG A 640 38.50 -5.23 -1.40
N THR A 641 38.89 -3.99 -1.14
CA THR A 641 39.31 -2.96 -2.09
C THR A 641 40.68 -2.42 -1.71
#